data_AF-A0A2K5Y674-F1
#
_entry.id   AF-A0A2K5Y674-F1
#
_cell.length_a   1.000
_cell.length_b   1.000
_cell.length_c   1.000
_cell.angle_alpha   90.00
_cell.angle_beta   90.00
_cell.angle_gamma   90.00
#
_symmetry.space_group_name_H-M   'P 1'
#
loop_
_entity.id
_entity.type
_entity.pdbx_description
1 polymer ?
#
loop_
_entity_poly.entity_id
_entity_poly.type
_entity_poly.pdbx_seq_one_letter_code
_entity_poly.pdbx_strand_id
1 'polypeptide(L)'
;MEQLDELELLMEKSFWEEAELPAELFQKKAVASFPRTVLSRGMDNRYLVLAVSTVQNKEGNCEKHLVITASQSLENKELCILRNDWCSVPVEPGDIIHLEGDCTSDTWIIDKDFGYLILYPDILISGTSIASSIRCMRRAVLSETFRSSDPATRQMLIGTVLHEVFQKAINNSFAPEKLQELAFQTIQEIRHLKEMYRLNLSQDEIKQEVEDYLPSFCKWAGDFMHKNASTDFPQMQLSLPSDSSKDNSTCNIEVVKSMDIEESIWSPRFGLKGKIDVTVGVKIHRGCKTKYKIMPLELKTGKESNSIEHRSQVVLYTLLSQERRADPEAGLLLYLKTGQMYPVPANHLDKRELLKLRNQMAFSLFHRISKSATRQKTQLASLPQIIEEEKTCKYCSQMGNCALYSRAVEQQMDGSSVPIVMLPKIEEETQHLKQTHLEYFSLWCLMLTLESQSKDNKKNHQNIWLMPASEMEKSGSCIGHLIRTEHVKTICDGQYLHNFQRKHGAIPVTNLLAGDRVIVSGEERSLFALSRGYVKEINTTTVTCLLDRNLSVLPESILFRLDQEEKSCDIETPLGNLSKLMENTFVSKKLRDLIIDFREPQFTSYLSSVLPHDAKDTVACILKGLNKPQRQAMKKVLLSKDYTLVVGMPGTGKTTTICTLVRILYACGFSVLLTSYTHSAVDNILLKLAKFKIGFLRLGQTQKVHPAIQQFTEQEICRSKSIKSLALLEELYNSQVPAPEQVEKGGVSNITEAKVIVFLTSIFIKAGCSPSDIGIIAPYRQQLKIINDLLAHSSIGMVEVNTVDKYQGRDKSIVLVSFVRSNKDGTVGELLKDWRRLNVAITRAKHKLILLGCVPSLNCYPPLEKLLNHLNSEKLIIDLPSREHGNLCHILGDFQRE
;
A
#
# COMPACT_ATOMS: atom_id res chain seq x y z
N MET A 1 -29.13 23.48 42.83
CA MET A 1 -28.55 23.13 44.13
C MET A 1 -29.05 24.16 45.11
N GLU A 2 -30.08 23.83 45.89
CA GLU A 2 -30.89 24.83 46.61
C GLU A 2 -30.94 24.64 48.14
N GLN A 3 -30.21 23.68 48.73
CA GLN A 3 -30.19 23.52 50.19
C GLN A 3 -28.78 23.21 50.73
N LEU A 4 -28.45 23.80 51.90
CA LEU A 4 -27.20 23.56 52.63
C LEU A 4 -27.02 22.09 53.03
N ASP A 5 -28.14 21.39 53.29
CA ASP A 5 -28.16 19.98 53.69
C ASP A 5 -27.61 19.04 52.59
N GLU A 6 -27.77 19.37 51.30
CA GLU A 6 -27.18 18.57 50.21
C GLU A 6 -25.66 18.72 50.17
N LEU A 7 -25.13 19.88 50.59
CA LEU A 7 -23.70 20.13 50.66
C LEU A 7 -23.08 19.38 51.85
N GLU A 8 -23.75 19.37 53.01
CA GLU A 8 -23.30 18.60 54.18
C GLU A 8 -23.41 17.10 53.94
N LEU A 9 -24.45 16.59 53.27
CA LEU A 9 -24.53 15.17 52.89
C LEU A 9 -23.47 14.75 51.87
N LEU A 10 -23.06 15.65 50.96
CA LEU A 10 -21.95 15.41 50.04
C LEU A 10 -20.58 15.52 50.75
N MET A 11 -20.46 16.39 51.74
CA MET A 11 -19.25 16.53 52.56
C MET A 11 -19.10 15.36 53.54
N GLU A 12 -20.16 14.89 54.19
CA GLU A 12 -20.14 13.68 55.04
C GLU A 12 -19.92 12.42 54.21
N LYS A 13 -20.48 12.33 52.99
CA LYS A 13 -20.09 11.27 52.05
C LYS A 13 -18.61 11.36 51.67
N SER A 14 -18.07 12.56 51.45
CA SER A 14 -16.63 12.71 51.17
C SER A 14 -15.70 12.41 52.35
N PHE A 15 -16.20 12.48 53.60
CA PHE A 15 -15.42 12.19 54.81
C PHE A 15 -15.50 10.70 55.25
N TRP A 16 -16.55 9.97 54.86
CA TRP A 16 -16.70 8.53 55.14
C TRP A 16 -16.52 7.64 53.89
N GLU A 17 -16.47 8.20 52.68
CA GLU A 17 -16.02 7.55 51.44
C GLU A 17 -14.56 7.92 51.08
N GLU A 18 -13.63 7.75 52.02
CA GLU A 18 -12.30 7.20 51.68
C GLU A 18 -12.38 5.67 51.48
N ALA A 19 -13.57 5.15 51.16
CA ALA A 19 -13.75 3.81 50.64
C ALA A 19 -13.28 3.82 49.19
N GLU A 20 -12.18 3.09 48.94
CA GLU A 20 -11.60 2.81 47.63
C GLU A 20 -12.68 2.79 46.52
N LEU A 21 -12.66 3.77 45.60
CA LEU A 21 -13.33 3.65 44.31
C LEU A 21 -13.02 2.25 43.77
N PRO A 22 -14.01 1.37 43.53
CA PRO A 22 -13.74 -0.05 43.49
C PRO A 22 -12.71 -0.33 42.42
N ALA A 23 -11.56 -0.89 42.80
CA ALA A 23 -10.54 -1.30 41.85
C ALA A 23 -11.12 -2.24 40.76
N GLU A 24 -12.28 -2.87 41.03
CA GLU A 24 -13.13 -3.56 40.06
C GLU A 24 -13.63 -2.71 38.87
N LEU A 25 -13.92 -1.42 39.06
CA LEU A 25 -14.36 -0.51 37.99
C LEU A 25 -13.20 -0.20 37.04
N PHE A 26 -12.01 0.00 37.59
CA PHE A 26 -10.78 0.21 36.81
C PHE A 26 -10.28 -1.08 36.18
N GLN A 27 -10.41 -2.23 36.86
CA GLN A 27 -10.25 -3.55 36.23
C GLN A 27 -11.25 -3.72 35.09
N LYS A 28 -12.52 -3.31 35.19
CA LYS A 28 -13.46 -3.35 34.06
C LYS A 28 -13.03 -2.45 32.90
N LYS A 29 -12.50 -1.24 33.16
CA LYS A 29 -11.94 -0.33 32.12
C LYS A 29 -10.69 -0.93 31.45
N ALA A 30 -9.78 -1.51 32.25
CA ALA A 30 -8.57 -2.19 31.79
C ALA A 30 -8.90 -3.48 31.03
N VAL A 31 -9.79 -4.33 31.53
CA VAL A 31 -10.26 -5.59 30.91
C VAL A 31 -11.08 -5.34 29.64
N ALA A 32 -11.78 -4.20 29.53
CA ALA A 32 -12.44 -3.78 28.29
C ALA A 32 -11.45 -3.30 27.22
N SER A 33 -10.28 -2.83 27.64
CA SER A 33 -9.28 -2.19 26.79
C SER A 33 -8.13 -3.11 26.38
N PHE A 34 -7.71 -3.96 27.30
CA PHE A 34 -6.64 -4.94 27.18
C PHE A 34 -7.13 -6.25 27.84
N PRO A 35 -8.05 -6.97 27.18
CA PRO A 35 -8.61 -8.18 27.74
C PRO A 35 -7.50 -9.23 27.95
N ARG A 36 -7.32 -9.67 29.20
CA ARG A 36 -6.39 -10.75 29.61
C ARG A 36 -4.90 -10.41 29.65
N THR A 37 -4.51 -9.14 29.75
CA THR A 37 -3.10 -8.80 30.00
C THR A 37 -2.61 -9.41 31.32
N VAL A 38 -1.55 -10.21 31.24
CA VAL A 38 -0.89 -10.78 32.41
C VAL A 38 -0.03 -9.69 33.04
N LEU A 39 -0.47 -9.18 34.18
CA LEU A 39 0.33 -8.26 35.00
C LEU A 39 1.50 -9.05 35.60
N SER A 40 2.70 -8.49 35.52
CA SER A 40 3.92 -9.17 35.97
C SER A 40 5.06 -8.18 36.23
N ARG A 41 6.04 -8.62 37.03
CA ARG A 41 7.31 -7.91 37.27
C ARG A 41 8.41 -8.44 36.33
N GLY A 42 9.58 -7.80 36.36
CA GLY A 42 10.76 -8.23 35.61
C GLY A 42 10.96 -7.47 34.29
N MET A 43 11.68 -8.08 33.35
CA MET A 43 12.10 -7.39 32.12
C MET A 43 10.95 -7.13 31.13
N ASP A 44 9.84 -7.88 31.18
CA ASP A 44 8.59 -7.57 30.43
C ASP A 44 7.49 -7.08 31.36
N ASN A 45 7.84 -6.31 32.39
CA ASN A 45 6.86 -5.91 33.39
C ASN A 45 5.62 -5.24 32.79
N ARG A 46 4.47 -5.49 33.39
CA ARG A 46 3.16 -4.92 33.04
C ARG A 46 2.49 -4.49 34.33
N TYR A 47 2.33 -3.19 34.47
CA TYR A 47 1.71 -2.55 35.62
C TYR A 47 0.38 -1.94 35.23
N LEU A 48 -0.64 -2.14 36.07
CA LEU A 48 -1.90 -1.42 36.02
C LEU A 48 -1.82 -0.16 36.88
N VAL A 49 -2.21 0.98 36.33
CA VAL A 49 -2.30 2.25 37.05
C VAL A 49 -3.62 2.31 37.82
N LEU A 50 -3.53 2.44 39.13
CA LEU A 50 -4.69 2.51 40.03
C LEU A 50 -5.08 3.96 40.35
N ALA A 51 -4.10 4.84 40.56
CA ALA A 51 -4.32 6.25 40.88
C ALA A 51 -3.22 7.13 40.30
N VAL A 52 -3.57 8.39 40.02
CA VAL A 52 -2.66 9.42 39.49
C VAL A 52 -2.89 10.70 40.29
N SER A 53 -1.83 11.24 40.88
CA SER A 53 -1.88 12.50 41.64
C SER A 53 -0.71 13.41 41.26
N THR A 54 -0.99 14.69 41.06
CA THR A 54 0.04 15.71 40.79
C THR A 54 0.36 16.44 42.09
N VAL A 55 1.61 16.42 42.52
CA VAL A 55 2.08 16.96 43.80
C VAL A 55 3.21 17.95 43.54
N GLN A 56 3.31 19.02 44.32
CA GLN A 56 4.51 19.85 44.31
C GLN A 56 5.53 19.30 45.31
N ASN A 57 6.75 19.08 44.86
CA ASN A 57 7.82 18.64 45.75
C ASN A 57 8.33 19.80 46.63
N LYS A 58 9.25 19.49 47.55
CA LYS A 58 9.80 20.45 48.51
C LYS A 58 10.54 21.63 47.86
N GLU A 59 10.91 21.52 46.59
CA GLU A 59 11.59 22.56 45.81
C GLU A 59 10.62 23.36 44.92
N GLY A 60 9.31 23.10 45.00
CA GLY A 60 8.27 23.75 44.19
C GLY A 60 8.12 23.16 42.78
N ASN A 61 8.85 22.09 42.45
CA ASN A 61 8.73 21.42 41.16
C ASN A 61 7.54 20.46 41.15
N CYS A 62 6.82 20.44 40.03
CA CYS A 62 5.68 19.55 39.82
C CYS A 62 6.15 18.10 39.62
N GLU A 63 5.62 17.18 40.42
CA GLU A 63 5.81 15.72 40.30
C GLU A 63 4.47 15.04 40.05
N LYS A 64 4.47 13.97 39.26
CA LYS A 64 3.29 13.13 39.05
C LYS A 64 3.52 11.76 39.68
N HIS A 65 2.72 11.43 40.68
CA HIS A 65 2.80 10.20 41.45
C HIS A 65 1.73 9.22 40.95
N LEU A 66 2.16 7.99 40.66
CA LEU A 66 1.32 6.90 40.17
C LEU A 66 1.32 5.78 41.20
N VAL A 67 0.14 5.32 41.61
CA VAL A 67 -0.01 4.08 42.38
C VAL A 67 -0.26 2.96 41.38
N ILE A 68 0.61 1.96 41.37
CA ILE A 68 0.61 0.89 40.35
C ILE A 68 0.62 -0.50 40.99
N THR A 69 0.16 -1.51 40.25
CA THR A 69 0.26 -2.92 40.68
C THR A 69 0.60 -3.83 39.51
N ALA A 70 1.46 -4.83 39.78
CA ALA A 70 1.77 -5.93 38.87
C ALA A 70 0.99 -7.21 39.21
N SER A 71 0.04 -7.18 40.16
CA SER A 71 -0.76 -8.34 40.54
C SER A 71 -2.20 -8.26 40.03
N GLN A 72 -2.73 -9.38 39.54
CA GLN A 72 -4.15 -9.48 39.18
C GLN A 72 -5.08 -9.42 40.41
N SER A 73 -4.60 -9.81 41.59
CA SER A 73 -5.33 -9.67 42.86
C SER A 73 -5.39 -8.22 43.36
N LEU A 74 -4.71 -7.29 42.67
CA LEU A 74 -4.55 -5.87 43.06
C LEU A 74 -3.77 -5.66 44.37
N GLU A 75 -3.16 -6.72 44.88
CA GLU A 75 -2.23 -6.69 46.00
C GLU A 75 -0.87 -6.13 45.54
N ASN A 76 0.01 -5.78 46.49
CA ASN A 76 1.35 -5.24 46.25
C ASN A 76 1.35 -3.94 45.41
N LYS A 77 0.83 -2.86 46.02
CA LYS A 77 0.85 -1.52 45.44
C LYS A 77 2.29 -0.97 45.50
N GLU A 78 2.78 -0.49 44.37
CA GLU A 78 4.08 0.19 44.22
C GLU A 78 3.85 1.66 43.89
N LEU A 79 4.82 2.51 44.22
CA LEU A 79 4.78 3.93 43.89
C LEU A 79 5.71 4.23 42.71
N CYS A 80 5.21 4.93 41.70
CA CYS A 80 6.03 5.45 40.60
C CYS A 80 5.95 6.97 40.57
N ILE A 81 7.10 7.63 40.68
CA ILE A 81 7.24 9.09 40.70
C ILE A 81 7.83 9.53 39.37
N LEU A 82 7.06 10.29 38.61
CA LEU A 82 7.50 10.97 37.40
C LEU A 82 7.93 12.39 37.75
N ARG A 83 9.12 12.79 37.31
CA ARG A 83 9.70 14.12 37.53
C ARG A 83 10.01 14.83 36.22
N ASN A 84 10.19 16.15 36.30
CA ASN A 84 10.53 17.01 35.17
C ASN A 84 9.51 16.84 34.03
N ASP A 85 9.98 16.75 32.79
CA ASP A 85 9.10 16.65 31.62
C ASP A 85 8.28 15.34 31.57
N TRP A 86 8.64 14.31 32.33
CA TRP A 86 7.82 13.09 32.42
C TRP A 86 6.48 13.33 33.11
N CYS A 87 6.35 14.40 33.90
CA CYS A 87 5.07 14.83 34.46
C CYS A 87 4.02 15.13 33.39
N SER A 88 4.44 15.44 32.15
CA SER A 88 3.53 15.72 31.02
C SER A 88 2.91 14.47 30.40
N VAL A 89 3.37 13.26 30.74
CA VAL A 89 2.81 12.03 30.13
C VAL A 89 1.33 11.87 30.50
N PRO A 90 0.44 11.69 29.51
CA PRO A 90 -1.01 11.63 29.73
C PRO A 90 -1.43 10.23 30.21
N VAL A 91 -0.97 9.84 31.39
CA VAL A 91 -1.36 8.58 32.04
C VAL A 91 -2.63 8.78 32.88
N GLU A 92 -3.58 7.86 32.76
CA GLU A 92 -4.85 7.85 33.49
C GLU A 92 -5.01 6.59 34.35
N PRO A 93 -5.85 6.63 35.41
CA PRO A 93 -6.29 5.42 36.09
C PRO A 93 -6.94 4.41 35.14
N GLY A 94 -6.52 3.15 35.26
CA GLY A 94 -6.91 2.03 34.40
C GLY A 94 -5.95 1.74 33.23
N ASP A 95 -4.93 2.57 33.03
CA ASP A 95 -3.94 2.36 31.97
C ASP A 95 -2.95 1.24 32.30
N ILE A 96 -2.42 0.59 31.25
CA ILE A 96 -1.33 -0.37 31.35
C ILE A 96 -0.02 0.33 30.97
N ILE A 97 0.99 0.19 31.82
CA ILE A 97 2.32 0.77 31.62
C ILE A 97 3.42 -0.30 31.72
N HIS A 98 4.57 0.02 31.16
CA HIS A 98 5.83 -0.69 31.33
C HIS A 98 6.91 0.31 31.78
N LEU A 99 7.78 -0.14 32.68
CA LEU A 99 8.83 0.67 33.29
C LEU A 99 10.20 0.06 32.97
N GLU A 100 11.11 0.90 32.49
CA GLU A 100 12.52 0.59 32.31
C GLU A 100 13.35 1.40 33.30
N GLY A 101 14.21 0.73 34.07
CA GLY A 101 15.02 1.33 35.14
C GLY A 101 15.08 0.44 36.38
N ASP A 102 15.69 0.97 37.44
CA ASP A 102 15.80 0.27 38.72
C ASP A 102 14.67 0.69 39.67
N CYS A 103 14.05 -0.29 40.33
CA CYS A 103 13.11 -0.06 41.43
C CYS A 103 13.89 -0.10 42.75
N THR A 104 13.87 1.01 43.50
CA THR A 104 14.52 1.07 44.82
C THR A 104 13.43 1.12 45.89
N SER A 105 13.39 0.14 46.78
CA SER A 105 12.43 0.06 47.90
C SER A 105 10.96 0.22 47.47
N ASP A 106 10.53 -0.56 46.46
CA ASP A 106 9.17 -0.51 45.87
C ASP A 106 8.74 0.86 45.31
N THR A 107 9.72 1.76 45.09
CA THR A 107 9.53 3.06 44.46
C THR A 107 10.32 3.17 43.17
N TRP A 108 9.61 3.44 42.09
CA TRP A 108 10.17 3.79 40.79
C TRP A 108 10.34 5.29 40.70
N ILE A 109 11.53 5.76 40.33
CA ILE A 109 11.79 7.17 40.07
C ILE A 109 12.20 7.29 38.60
N ILE A 110 11.39 8.01 37.82
CA ILE A 110 11.67 8.27 36.40
C ILE A 110 11.81 9.78 36.23
N ASP A 111 13.00 10.19 35.79
CA ASP A 111 13.37 11.60 35.72
C ASP A 111 14.15 11.91 34.44
N LYS A 112 14.84 13.06 34.44
CA LYS A 112 15.55 13.53 33.25
C LYS A 112 16.77 12.67 32.91
N ASP A 113 17.36 11.99 33.91
CA ASP A 113 18.65 11.30 33.80
C ASP A 113 18.48 9.77 33.82
N PHE A 114 17.41 9.26 34.44
CA PHE A 114 17.20 7.83 34.63
C PHE A 114 15.79 7.35 34.30
N GLY A 115 15.75 6.15 33.69
CA GLY A 115 14.55 5.37 33.44
C GLY A 115 13.68 5.85 32.27
N TYR A 116 12.73 5.00 31.87
CA TYR A 116 11.71 5.28 30.87
C TYR A 116 10.35 4.73 31.30
N LEU A 117 9.29 5.52 31.08
CA LEU A 117 7.92 5.03 31.19
C LEU A 117 7.35 4.82 29.80
N ILE A 118 6.74 3.66 29.56
CA ILE A 118 6.09 3.30 28.30
C ILE A 118 4.58 3.13 28.55
N LEU A 119 3.77 4.01 27.97
CA LEU A 119 2.31 4.03 28.12
C LEU A 119 1.65 3.14 27.05
N TYR A 120 0.85 2.15 27.43
CA TYR A 120 0.32 1.14 26.50
C TYR A 120 1.44 0.40 25.73
N PRO A 121 2.30 -0.36 26.43
CA PRO A 121 3.47 -1.01 25.82
C PRO A 121 3.13 -1.99 24.70
N ASP A 122 1.92 -2.53 24.66
CA ASP A 122 1.52 -3.50 23.63
C ASP A 122 0.98 -2.84 22.35
N ILE A 123 0.83 -1.52 22.32
CA ILE A 123 0.57 -0.75 21.09
C ILE A 123 1.90 -0.51 20.40
N LEU A 124 2.28 -1.38 19.46
CA LEU A 124 3.55 -1.28 18.76
C LEU A 124 3.49 -0.21 17.65
N ILE A 125 4.17 0.91 17.88
CA ILE A 125 4.23 2.04 16.94
C ILE A 125 5.50 1.96 16.11
N SER A 126 5.40 2.25 14.81
CA SER A 126 6.57 2.21 13.95
C SER A 126 7.56 3.34 14.26
N GLY A 127 8.86 3.04 14.19
CA GLY A 127 9.89 4.05 14.40
C GLY A 127 9.81 5.23 13.41
N THR A 128 9.39 4.96 12.18
CA THR A 128 9.14 5.98 11.16
C THR A 128 7.96 6.89 11.52
N SER A 129 6.86 6.33 12.05
CA SER A 129 5.70 7.11 12.54
C SER A 129 6.11 8.06 13.67
N ILE A 130 6.90 7.60 14.64
CA ILE A 130 7.40 8.43 15.76
C ILE A 130 8.32 9.53 15.26
N ALA A 131 9.27 9.21 14.39
CA ALA A 131 10.15 10.22 13.79
C ALA A 131 9.36 11.27 12.99
N SER A 132 8.28 10.87 12.30
CA SER A 132 7.42 11.80 11.58
C SER A 132 6.60 12.71 12.51
N SER A 133 6.33 12.27 13.75
CA SER A 133 5.56 13.01 14.74
C SER A 133 6.30 14.23 15.31
N ILE A 134 7.63 14.25 15.20
CA ILE A 134 8.50 15.34 15.71
C ILE A 134 8.06 16.71 15.18
N ARG A 135 7.74 16.81 13.88
CA ARG A 135 7.23 18.06 13.30
C ARG A 135 5.74 18.26 13.53
N CYS A 136 4.96 17.19 13.52
CA CYS A 136 3.51 17.25 13.61
C CYS A 136 2.93 15.92 14.11
N MET A 137 2.56 15.88 15.39
CA MET A 137 1.90 14.72 16.01
C MET A 137 0.58 14.38 15.31
N ARG A 138 -0.20 15.40 14.92
CA ARG A 138 -1.47 15.22 14.20
C ARG A 138 -1.28 14.48 12.88
N ARG A 139 -0.25 14.86 12.11
CA ARG A 139 0.09 14.19 10.84
C ARG A 139 0.42 12.72 11.07
N ALA A 140 1.24 12.41 12.08
CA ALA A 140 1.62 11.03 12.39
C ALA A 140 0.41 10.16 12.76
N VAL A 141 -0.50 10.68 13.60
CA VAL A 141 -1.75 9.99 13.96
C VAL A 141 -2.64 9.80 12.72
N LEU A 142 -2.78 10.83 11.87
CA LEU A 142 -3.57 10.72 10.64
C LEU A 142 -2.98 9.68 9.69
N SER A 143 -1.67 9.68 9.44
CA SER A 143 -1.00 8.68 8.60
C SER A 143 -1.19 7.27 9.14
N GLU A 144 -1.17 7.06 10.46
CA GLU A 144 -1.41 5.73 11.05
C GLU A 144 -2.87 5.28 10.90
N THR A 145 -3.83 6.21 10.89
CA THR A 145 -5.27 5.90 10.75
C THR A 145 -5.77 5.83 9.31
N PHE A 146 -5.20 6.62 8.41
CA PHE A 146 -5.55 6.73 6.99
C PHE A 146 -4.35 6.32 6.12
N ARG A 147 -3.77 5.14 6.37
CA ARG A 147 -2.55 4.67 5.68
C ARG A 147 -2.64 4.66 4.16
N SER A 148 -3.85 4.45 3.62
CA SER A 148 -4.08 4.42 2.16
C SER A 148 -4.04 5.80 1.48
N SER A 149 -3.95 6.90 2.24
CA SER A 149 -4.00 8.27 1.70
C SER A 149 -2.65 8.81 1.26
N ASP A 150 -1.51 8.18 1.62
CA ASP A 150 -0.20 8.59 1.12
C ASP A 150 0.04 7.95 -0.27
N PRO A 151 0.04 8.74 -1.36
CA PRO A 151 0.20 8.19 -2.70
C PRO A 151 1.63 7.70 -2.92
N ALA A 152 1.77 6.61 -3.69
CA ALA A 152 3.07 6.20 -4.20
C ALA A 152 3.66 7.34 -5.06
N THR A 153 4.95 7.58 -4.95
CA THR A 153 5.66 8.62 -5.72
C THR A 153 6.84 8.02 -6.47
N ARG A 154 7.29 8.71 -7.52
CA ARG A 154 8.49 8.34 -8.29
C ARG A 154 9.70 8.17 -7.36
N GLN A 155 9.88 9.07 -6.39
CA GLN A 155 11.01 9.04 -5.46
C GLN A 155 10.95 7.84 -4.50
N MET A 156 9.76 7.43 -4.06
CA MET A 156 9.61 6.22 -3.24
C MET A 156 9.94 4.95 -4.02
N LEU A 157 9.54 4.87 -5.30
CA LEU A 157 9.88 3.75 -6.17
C LEU A 157 11.41 3.65 -6.36
N ILE A 158 12.06 4.75 -6.75
CA ILE A 158 13.52 4.80 -6.90
C ILE A 158 14.20 4.43 -5.59
N GLY A 159 13.69 4.94 -4.47
CA GLY A 159 14.16 4.60 -3.14
C GLY A 159 14.13 3.09 -2.87
N THR A 160 12.99 2.46 -3.16
CA THR A 160 12.79 1.02 -2.97
C THR A 160 13.76 0.20 -3.83
N VAL A 161 13.91 0.55 -5.11
CA VAL A 161 14.85 -0.12 -6.03
C VAL A 161 16.30 0.01 -5.53
N LEU A 162 16.72 1.21 -5.14
CA LEU A 162 18.09 1.47 -4.67
C LEU A 162 18.41 0.75 -3.35
N HIS A 163 17.47 0.71 -2.39
CA HIS A 163 17.64 -0.07 -1.17
C HIS A 163 17.90 -1.54 -1.50
N GLU A 164 17.09 -2.10 -2.39
CA GLU A 164 17.21 -3.49 -2.79
C GLU A 164 18.52 -3.81 -3.53
N VAL A 165 18.94 -2.93 -4.44
CA VAL A 165 20.25 -3.06 -5.12
C VAL A 165 21.38 -3.02 -4.11
N PHE A 166 21.33 -2.12 -3.13
CA PHE A 166 22.35 -2.03 -2.07
C PHE A 166 22.38 -3.30 -1.21
N GLN A 167 21.20 -3.79 -0.81
CA GLN A 167 21.04 -5.02 -0.03
C GLN A 167 21.55 -6.25 -0.78
N LYS A 168 21.31 -6.36 -2.09
CA LYS A 168 21.88 -7.41 -2.93
C LYS A 168 23.40 -7.25 -3.07
N ALA A 169 23.90 -6.02 -3.19
CA ALA A 169 25.32 -5.74 -3.35
C ALA A 169 26.16 -6.08 -2.11
N ILE A 170 25.68 -5.74 -0.90
CA ILE A 170 26.45 -5.94 0.34
C ILE A 170 26.73 -7.42 0.66
N ASN A 171 25.87 -8.34 0.19
CA ASN A 171 26.08 -9.78 0.31
C ASN A 171 26.93 -10.37 -0.83
N ASN A 172 27.09 -9.65 -1.95
CA ASN A 172 27.75 -10.14 -3.15
C ASN A 172 29.04 -9.34 -3.42
N SER A 173 28.92 -8.22 -4.13
CA SER A 173 30.03 -7.36 -4.50
C SER A 173 29.54 -5.97 -4.91
N PHE A 174 30.33 -4.96 -4.57
CA PHE A 174 30.16 -3.57 -5.02
C PHE A 174 31.00 -3.23 -6.26
N ALA A 175 31.51 -4.25 -6.97
CA ALA A 175 32.18 -4.03 -8.25
C ALA A 175 31.20 -3.36 -9.26
N PRO A 176 31.63 -2.36 -10.05
CA PRO A 176 30.75 -1.62 -10.95
C PRO A 176 29.93 -2.51 -11.91
N GLU A 177 30.56 -3.52 -12.50
CA GLU A 177 29.89 -4.47 -13.42
C GLU A 177 28.79 -5.25 -12.70
N LYS A 178 29.04 -5.68 -11.45
CA LYS A 178 28.07 -6.43 -10.67
C LYS A 178 26.92 -5.55 -10.19
N LEU A 179 27.20 -4.31 -9.80
CA LEU A 179 26.15 -3.34 -9.43
C LEU A 179 25.23 -3.04 -10.61
N GLN A 180 25.78 -2.87 -11.82
CA GLN A 180 24.97 -2.65 -13.01
C GLN A 180 24.09 -3.87 -13.34
N GLU A 181 24.64 -5.09 -13.20
CA GLU A 181 23.88 -6.33 -13.34
C GLU A 181 22.72 -6.41 -12.32
N LEU A 182 23.00 -6.14 -11.04
CA LEU A 182 22.00 -6.17 -9.97
C LEU A 182 20.91 -5.10 -10.16
N ALA A 183 21.29 -3.88 -10.58
CA ALA A 183 20.35 -2.81 -10.88
C ALA A 183 19.41 -3.21 -12.03
N PHE A 184 19.97 -3.76 -13.11
CA PHE A 184 19.19 -4.23 -14.25
C PHE A 184 18.23 -5.36 -13.87
N GLN A 185 18.69 -6.36 -13.13
CA GLN A 185 17.85 -7.46 -12.66
C GLN A 185 16.71 -6.96 -11.75
N THR A 186 17.00 -6.05 -10.83
CA THR A 186 16.03 -5.50 -9.89
C THR A 186 14.94 -4.72 -10.62
N ILE A 187 15.30 -3.81 -11.54
CA ILE A 187 14.33 -3.01 -12.31
C ILE A 187 13.35 -3.88 -13.12
N GLN A 188 13.79 -5.06 -13.57
CA GLN A 188 12.96 -6.00 -14.34
C GLN A 188 11.96 -6.79 -13.50
N GLU A 189 12.03 -6.71 -12.17
CA GLU A 189 11.10 -7.45 -11.33
C GLU A 189 9.68 -6.91 -11.42
N ILE A 190 8.72 -7.82 -11.48
CA ILE A 190 7.29 -7.51 -11.68
C ILE A 190 6.77 -6.49 -10.67
N ARG A 191 7.22 -6.55 -9.40
CA ARG A 191 6.80 -5.60 -8.36
C ARG A 191 7.14 -4.14 -8.72
N HIS A 192 8.33 -3.90 -9.27
CA HIS A 192 8.80 -2.57 -9.63
C HIS A 192 8.14 -2.11 -10.94
N LEU A 193 8.00 -3.02 -11.91
CA LEU A 193 7.26 -2.75 -13.15
C LEU A 193 5.80 -2.36 -12.89
N LYS A 194 5.15 -2.97 -11.90
CA LYS A 194 3.77 -2.64 -11.51
C LYS A 194 3.66 -1.22 -10.95
N GLU A 195 4.60 -0.79 -10.12
CA GLU A 195 4.62 0.59 -9.63
C GLU A 195 4.97 1.59 -10.73
N MET A 196 5.85 1.23 -11.68
CA MET A 196 6.09 2.05 -12.88
C MET A 196 4.81 2.22 -13.71
N TYR A 197 4.06 1.13 -13.93
CA TYR A 197 2.76 1.19 -14.62
C TYR A 197 1.76 2.05 -13.86
N ARG A 198 1.64 1.87 -12.54
CA ARG A 198 0.74 2.65 -11.67
C ARG A 198 1.02 4.15 -11.73
N LEU A 199 2.30 4.53 -11.79
CA LEU A 199 2.75 5.92 -11.83
C LEU A 199 2.90 6.46 -13.26
N ASN A 200 2.64 5.64 -14.29
CA ASN A 200 2.84 5.96 -15.70
C ASN A 200 4.26 6.48 -16.01
N LEU A 201 5.27 5.74 -15.54
CA LEU A 201 6.70 6.09 -15.67
C LEU A 201 7.39 5.24 -16.74
N SER A 202 8.42 5.80 -17.37
CA SER A 202 9.27 5.08 -18.33
C SER A 202 10.29 4.19 -17.61
N GLN A 203 10.44 2.94 -18.05
CA GLN A 203 11.43 2.00 -17.51
C GLN A 203 12.87 2.51 -17.71
N ASP A 204 13.15 3.14 -18.86
CA ASP A 204 14.50 3.65 -19.17
C ASP A 204 14.87 4.86 -18.31
N GLU A 205 13.90 5.74 -18.00
CA GLU A 205 14.13 6.86 -17.10
C GLU A 205 14.48 6.40 -15.69
N ILE A 206 13.77 5.39 -15.17
CA ILE A 206 14.08 4.83 -13.85
C ILE A 206 15.45 4.15 -13.86
N LYS A 207 15.79 3.47 -14.96
CA LYS A 207 17.11 2.86 -15.12
C LYS A 207 18.22 3.90 -15.06
N GLN A 208 18.13 4.97 -15.84
CA GLN A 208 19.13 6.05 -15.82
C GLN A 208 19.27 6.65 -14.43
N GLU A 209 18.15 6.96 -13.77
CA GLU A 209 18.16 7.58 -12.45
C GLU A 209 18.72 6.64 -11.36
N VAL A 210 18.57 5.32 -11.50
CA VAL A 210 19.21 4.32 -10.61
C VAL A 210 20.71 4.20 -10.92
N GLU A 211 21.10 4.20 -12.19
CA GLU A 211 22.49 4.12 -12.62
C GLU A 211 23.35 5.28 -12.08
N ASP A 212 22.76 6.48 -11.93
CA ASP A 212 23.42 7.66 -11.34
C ASP A 212 23.90 7.45 -9.89
N TYR A 213 23.32 6.50 -9.15
CA TYR A 213 23.68 6.22 -7.75
C TYR A 213 24.79 5.17 -7.61
N LEU A 214 25.00 4.31 -8.62
CA LEU A 214 25.93 3.18 -8.52
C LEU A 214 27.38 3.62 -8.22
N PRO A 215 27.92 4.73 -8.78
CA PRO A 215 29.25 5.20 -8.42
C PRO A 215 29.39 5.53 -6.93
N SER A 216 28.34 6.07 -6.31
CA SER A 216 28.32 6.38 -4.87
C SER A 216 28.33 5.11 -4.01
N PHE A 217 27.78 4.00 -4.50
CA PHE A 217 27.82 2.70 -3.81
C PHE A 217 29.24 2.13 -3.84
N CYS A 218 29.90 2.17 -5.01
CA CYS A 218 31.31 1.79 -5.15
C CYS A 218 32.20 2.60 -4.22
N LYS A 219 31.99 3.93 -4.17
CA LYS A 219 32.73 4.83 -3.30
C LYS A 219 32.58 4.44 -1.84
N TRP A 220 31.35 4.25 -1.37
CA TRP A 220 31.08 3.84 0.02
C TRP A 220 31.77 2.51 0.37
N ALA A 221 31.67 1.50 -0.49
CA ALA A 221 32.30 0.20 -0.24
C ALA A 221 33.83 0.30 -0.22
N GLY A 222 34.41 1.10 -1.12
CA GLY A 222 35.84 1.42 -1.13
C GLY A 222 36.28 2.14 0.13
N ASP A 223 35.45 3.02 0.69
CA ASP A 223 35.76 3.76 1.90
C ASP A 223 35.67 2.93 3.18
N PHE A 224 34.67 2.05 3.29
CA PHE A 224 34.32 1.40 4.58
C PHE A 224 34.50 -0.12 4.63
N MET A 225 34.63 -0.85 3.50
CA MET A 225 34.73 -2.32 3.50
C MET A 225 36.08 -2.83 2.99
N HIS A 226 36.69 -2.18 2.00
CA HIS A 226 37.83 -2.74 1.26
C HIS A 226 39.13 -1.96 1.47
N LYS A 227 39.73 -2.06 2.66
CA LYS A 227 41.05 -1.46 2.96
C LYS A 227 41.98 -2.40 3.72
N ASN A 228 43.28 -2.27 3.45
CA ASN A 228 44.31 -3.19 3.95
C ASN A 228 44.83 -2.79 5.35
N ALA A 229 44.83 -1.50 5.70
CA ALA A 229 45.27 -1.02 7.01
C ALA A 229 44.18 -0.22 7.73
N SER A 230 44.14 -0.33 9.07
CA SER A 230 43.12 0.31 9.91
C SER A 230 43.15 1.84 9.89
N THR A 231 44.29 2.44 9.53
CA THR A 231 44.47 3.90 9.39
C THR A 231 43.84 4.47 8.12
N ASP A 232 43.58 3.63 7.12
CA ASP A 232 43.13 4.07 5.80
C ASP A 232 41.62 4.30 5.77
N PHE A 233 40.88 3.77 6.74
CA PHE A 233 39.44 3.99 6.90
C PHE A 233 39.13 5.44 7.30
N PRO A 234 37.98 6.01 6.90
CA PRO A 234 37.61 7.38 7.23
C PRO A 234 37.60 7.63 8.74
N GLN A 235 38.21 8.75 9.17
CA GLN A 235 38.14 9.20 10.56
C GLN A 235 36.78 9.85 10.83
N MET A 236 36.10 9.38 11.86
CA MET A 236 34.81 9.89 12.31
C MET A 236 34.84 10.20 13.80
N GLN A 237 34.06 11.20 14.19
CA GLN A 237 33.77 11.45 15.60
C GLN A 237 32.56 10.61 16.02
N LEU A 238 32.81 9.65 16.90
CA LEU A 238 31.78 8.84 17.53
C LEU A 238 32.17 8.65 18.99
N SER A 239 31.41 9.25 19.90
CA SER A 239 31.49 8.98 21.34
C SER A 239 30.35 8.03 21.72
N LEU A 240 30.70 6.91 22.34
CA LEU A 240 29.72 5.95 22.85
C LEU A 240 29.56 6.15 24.37
N PRO A 241 28.35 5.94 24.94
CA PRO A 241 28.12 5.97 26.38
C PRO A 241 29.05 5.05 27.19
N SER A 242 29.48 3.92 26.63
CA SER A 242 30.43 2.98 27.24
C SER A 242 31.90 3.42 27.18
N ASP A 243 32.20 4.53 26.53
CA ASP A 243 33.57 5.06 26.48
C ASP A 243 33.88 5.92 27.70
N SER A 244 35.15 5.89 28.13
CA SER A 244 35.57 6.74 29.26
C SER A 244 35.60 8.21 28.84
N SER A 245 35.38 9.14 29.77
CA SER A 245 35.32 10.59 29.50
C SER A 245 36.61 11.19 28.88
N LYS A 246 37.70 10.42 28.81
CA LYS A 246 38.96 10.77 28.13
C LYS A 246 39.05 10.27 26.67
N ASP A 247 38.08 9.50 26.18
CA ASP A 247 38.10 8.83 24.87
C ASP A 247 37.37 9.61 23.76
N ASN A 248 37.24 10.94 23.86
CA ASN A 248 36.73 11.84 22.79
C ASN A 248 37.70 11.95 21.58
N SER A 249 38.31 10.83 21.18
CA SER A 249 39.23 10.72 20.05
C SER A 249 38.47 10.38 18.77
N THR A 250 39.01 10.85 17.64
CA THR A 250 38.59 10.38 16.32
C THR A 250 38.80 8.87 16.21
N CYS A 251 37.86 8.18 15.58
CA CYS A 251 37.90 6.74 15.38
C CYS A 251 37.78 6.40 13.89
N ASN A 252 38.41 5.30 13.48
CA ASN A 252 38.26 4.77 12.14
C ASN A 252 37.20 3.66 12.16
N ILE A 253 36.28 3.67 11.20
CA ILE A 253 35.16 2.73 11.14
C ILE A 253 35.33 1.78 9.94
N GLU A 254 35.34 0.47 10.22
CA GLU A 254 35.34 -0.61 9.22
C GLU A 254 34.00 -1.35 9.29
N VAL A 255 33.29 -1.45 8.17
CA VAL A 255 32.10 -2.29 8.01
C VAL A 255 32.57 -3.64 7.48
N VAL A 256 32.53 -4.66 8.33
CA VAL A 256 33.10 -5.97 8.04
C VAL A 256 32.20 -6.77 7.10
N LYS A 257 30.91 -6.87 7.45
CA LYS A 257 29.91 -7.63 6.71
C LYS A 257 28.50 -7.24 7.15
N SER A 258 27.53 -7.52 6.28
CA SER A 258 26.13 -7.64 6.67
C SER A 258 25.93 -8.87 7.56
N MET A 259 25.13 -8.71 8.59
CA MET A 259 24.68 -9.77 9.49
C MET A 259 23.24 -10.18 9.17
N ASP A 260 22.41 -9.19 8.83
CA ASP A 260 21.01 -9.39 8.47
C ASP A 260 20.56 -8.26 7.53
N ILE A 261 19.51 -8.52 6.76
CA ILE A 261 18.89 -7.57 5.82
C ILE A 261 17.39 -7.55 6.10
N GLU A 262 16.81 -6.35 6.07
CA GLU A 262 15.37 -6.17 6.22
C GLU A 262 14.84 -6.78 7.55
N GLU A 263 15.63 -6.64 8.61
CA GLU A 263 15.36 -7.25 9.92
C GLU A 263 14.16 -6.58 10.59
N SER A 264 13.03 -7.30 10.62
CA SER A 264 11.82 -6.86 11.31
C SER A 264 11.90 -7.21 12.79
N ILE A 265 11.69 -6.21 13.66
CA ILE A 265 11.73 -6.36 15.12
C ILE A 265 10.50 -5.70 15.74
N TRP A 266 9.88 -6.43 16.67
CA TRP A 266 8.80 -5.95 17.53
C TRP A 266 9.32 -5.90 18.96
N SER A 267 9.19 -4.75 19.62
CA SER A 267 9.60 -4.53 20.99
C SER A 267 8.39 -4.33 21.89
N PRO A 268 7.97 -5.36 22.64
CA PRO A 268 6.96 -5.22 23.67
C PRO A 268 7.49 -4.48 24.90
N ARG A 269 8.81 -4.30 25.04
CA ARG A 269 9.40 -3.45 26.10
C ARG A 269 9.15 -1.97 25.82
N PHE A 270 9.58 -1.48 24.66
CA PHE A 270 9.48 -0.06 24.31
C PHE A 270 8.18 0.32 23.58
N GLY A 271 7.34 -0.66 23.25
CA GLY A 271 6.14 -0.46 22.45
C GLY A 271 6.43 0.06 21.05
N LEU A 272 7.48 -0.50 20.44
CA LEU A 272 8.02 -0.11 19.15
C LEU A 272 7.95 -1.28 18.17
N LYS A 273 7.85 -0.96 16.88
CA LYS A 273 8.15 -1.89 15.79
C LYS A 273 8.99 -1.20 14.73
N GLY A 274 9.77 -1.95 13.99
CA GLY A 274 10.56 -1.40 12.89
C GLY A 274 11.16 -2.48 12.02
N LYS A 275 11.71 -2.03 10.89
CA LYS A 275 12.43 -2.86 9.94
C LYS A 275 13.78 -2.18 9.69
N ILE A 276 14.85 -2.78 10.19
CA ILE A 276 16.21 -2.26 9.98
C ILE A 276 16.61 -2.64 8.55
N ASP A 277 17.01 -1.67 7.73
CA ASP A 277 17.38 -1.91 6.33
C ASP A 277 18.53 -2.93 6.24
N VAL A 278 19.60 -2.70 6.99
CA VAL A 278 20.76 -3.59 7.07
C VAL A 278 21.29 -3.61 8.51
N THR A 279 21.53 -4.80 9.06
CA THR A 279 22.26 -4.97 10.32
C THR A 279 23.70 -5.33 9.97
N VAL A 280 24.68 -4.54 10.41
CA VAL A 280 26.10 -4.69 10.02
C VAL A 280 27.01 -4.98 11.21
N GLY A 281 28.04 -5.79 10.98
CA GLY A 281 29.15 -5.96 11.90
C GLY A 281 30.21 -4.89 11.66
N VAL A 282 30.52 -4.11 12.69
CA VAL A 282 31.38 -2.92 12.60
C VAL A 282 32.56 -3.06 13.55
N LYS A 283 33.77 -2.79 13.07
CA LYS A 283 34.95 -2.57 13.91
C LYS A 283 35.21 -1.08 14.06
N ILE A 284 35.40 -0.65 15.30
CA ILE A 284 35.73 0.72 15.66
C ILE A 284 37.17 0.73 16.15
N HIS A 285 38.06 1.37 15.40
CA HIS A 285 39.48 1.48 15.72
C HIS A 285 39.76 2.84 16.39
N ARG A 286 40.36 2.81 17.58
CA ARG A 286 40.86 3.99 18.30
C ARG A 286 42.31 3.77 18.72
N GLY A 287 43.24 4.40 18.01
CA GLY A 287 44.67 4.10 18.16
C GLY A 287 44.93 2.61 17.93
N CYS A 288 45.48 1.91 18.92
CA CYS A 288 45.75 0.46 18.85
C CYS A 288 44.57 -0.42 19.32
N LYS A 289 43.49 0.15 19.85
CA LYS A 289 42.35 -0.61 20.37
C LYS A 289 41.27 -0.76 19.30
N THR A 290 40.72 -1.96 19.18
CA THR A 290 39.61 -2.26 18.27
C THR A 290 38.45 -2.84 19.06
N LYS A 291 37.26 -2.24 18.90
CA LYS A 291 36.00 -2.76 19.47
C LYS A 291 35.11 -3.26 18.33
N TYR A 292 34.53 -4.46 18.47
CA TYR A 292 33.55 -4.99 17.52
C TYR A 292 32.13 -4.78 18.06
N LYS A 293 31.24 -4.27 17.21
CA LYS A 293 29.81 -4.05 17.52
C LYS A 293 28.94 -4.46 16.35
N ILE A 294 27.73 -4.90 16.63
CA ILE A 294 26.68 -5.12 15.63
C ILE A 294 25.78 -3.89 15.68
N MET A 295 25.64 -3.18 14.57
CA MET A 295 24.94 -1.89 14.51
C MET A 295 23.85 -1.88 13.43
N PRO A 296 22.73 -1.17 13.66
CA PRO A 296 21.75 -0.90 12.61
C PRO A 296 22.30 0.14 11.63
N LEU A 297 22.09 -0.10 10.33
CA LEU A 297 22.40 0.79 9.23
C LEU A 297 21.09 1.15 8.49
N GLU A 298 20.76 2.43 8.46
CA GLU A 298 19.60 2.99 7.74
C GLU A 298 20.05 3.59 6.40
N LEU A 299 19.33 3.29 5.34
CA LEU A 299 19.62 3.77 3.99
C LEU A 299 18.66 4.93 3.62
N LYS A 300 19.18 5.95 2.93
CA LYS A 300 18.39 7.09 2.42
C LYS A 300 18.78 7.47 1.00
N THR A 301 17.78 7.63 0.12
CA THR A 301 17.98 7.84 -1.33
C THR A 301 17.72 9.27 -1.80
N GLY A 302 17.41 10.19 -0.88
CA GLY A 302 17.11 11.59 -1.20
C GLY A 302 18.24 12.57 -0.88
N LYS A 303 17.85 13.81 -0.54
CA LYS A 303 18.77 14.86 -0.10
C LYS A 303 19.53 14.41 1.15
N GLU A 304 20.85 14.61 1.14
CA GLU A 304 21.73 14.47 2.29
C GLU A 304 21.41 15.57 3.32
N SER A 305 20.43 15.31 4.18
CA SER A 305 19.89 16.29 5.12
C SER A 305 20.47 16.18 6.53
N ASN A 306 20.97 15.00 6.90
CA ASN A 306 21.23 14.55 8.27
C ASN A 306 20.15 15.05 9.26
N SER A 307 18.87 14.97 8.86
CA SER A 307 17.79 15.62 9.59
C SER A 307 17.48 14.92 10.91
N ILE A 308 16.83 15.65 11.83
CA ILE A 308 16.43 15.12 13.14
C ILE A 308 15.61 13.85 12.97
N GLU A 309 14.67 13.80 12.02
CA GLU A 309 13.83 12.62 11.79
C GLU A 309 14.63 11.40 11.36
N HIS A 310 15.61 11.56 10.47
CA HIS A 310 16.46 10.45 10.03
C HIS A 310 17.32 9.93 11.18
N ARG A 311 17.92 10.83 11.96
CA ARG A 311 18.71 10.47 13.15
C ARG A 311 17.84 9.77 14.20
N SER A 312 16.63 10.28 14.45
CA SER A 312 15.67 9.70 15.39
C SER A 312 15.24 8.29 15.00
N GLN A 313 15.08 7.98 13.70
CA GLN A 313 14.82 6.62 13.23
C GLN A 313 15.96 5.68 13.63
N VAL A 314 17.21 6.10 13.42
CA VAL A 314 18.39 5.30 13.80
C VAL A 314 18.47 5.10 15.32
N VAL A 315 18.19 6.13 16.13
CA VAL A 315 18.12 5.99 17.59
C VAL A 315 17.04 4.97 17.99
N LEU A 316 15.85 5.00 17.37
CA LEU A 316 14.80 4.02 17.64
C LEU A 316 15.21 2.59 17.22
N TYR A 317 15.99 2.42 16.16
CA TYR A 317 16.54 1.12 15.79
C TYR A 317 17.57 0.58 16.80
N THR A 318 18.28 1.46 17.52
CA THR A 318 19.13 1.00 18.63
C THR A 318 18.31 0.42 19.77
N LEU A 319 17.17 1.04 20.12
CA LEU A 319 16.23 0.50 21.11
C LEU A 319 15.63 -0.83 20.64
N LEU A 320 15.19 -0.92 19.38
CA LEU A 320 14.69 -2.16 18.80
C LEU A 320 15.74 -3.27 18.81
N SER A 321 17.01 -2.94 18.55
CA SER A 321 18.10 -3.91 18.57
C SER A 321 18.27 -4.58 19.94
N GLN A 322 17.91 -3.92 21.04
CA GLN A 322 17.99 -4.48 22.39
C GLN A 322 17.09 -5.71 22.62
N GLU A 323 16.08 -5.93 21.77
CA GLU A 323 15.24 -7.13 21.81
C GLU A 323 15.94 -8.38 21.25
N ARG A 324 16.95 -8.18 20.40
CA ARG A 324 17.64 -9.28 19.69
C ARG A 324 19.08 -9.49 20.19
N ARG A 325 19.71 -8.43 20.68
CA ARG A 325 21.15 -8.37 20.98
C ARG A 325 21.43 -7.28 22.02
N ALA A 326 22.68 -7.18 22.46
CA ALA A 326 23.10 -6.09 23.35
C ALA A 326 22.91 -4.71 22.70
N ASP A 327 22.77 -3.65 23.51
CA ASP A 327 22.60 -2.28 23.02
C ASP A 327 23.77 -1.91 22.09
N PRO A 328 23.50 -1.58 20.81
CA PRO A 328 24.55 -1.16 19.90
C PRO A 328 25.14 0.20 20.29
N GLU A 329 24.43 1.00 21.11
CA GLU A 329 24.75 2.36 21.57
C GLU A 329 24.75 3.44 20.49
N ALA A 330 24.96 3.06 19.23
CA ALA A 330 24.88 3.92 18.06
C ALA A 330 24.40 3.11 16.84
N GLY A 331 23.94 3.83 15.83
CA GLY A 331 23.70 3.27 14.50
C GLY A 331 24.35 4.13 13.42
N LEU A 332 24.16 3.72 12.17
CA LEU A 332 24.74 4.35 11.00
C LEU A 332 23.62 4.84 10.06
N LEU A 333 23.79 6.02 9.48
CA LEU A 333 22.88 6.60 8.49
C LEU A 333 23.63 6.82 7.18
N LEU A 334 23.27 6.11 6.12
CA LEU A 334 23.91 6.19 4.81
C LEU A 334 23.02 6.88 3.80
N TYR A 335 23.53 7.98 3.23
CA TYR A 335 22.93 8.64 2.08
C TYR A 335 23.47 8.03 0.79
N LEU A 336 22.65 7.20 0.17
CA LEU A 336 22.98 6.44 -1.04
C LEU A 336 23.34 7.32 -2.23
N LYS A 337 22.81 8.55 -2.29
CA LYS A 337 23.10 9.50 -3.38
C LYS A 337 24.57 9.91 -3.43
N THR A 338 25.20 10.11 -2.27
CA THR A 338 26.56 10.65 -2.15
C THR A 338 27.57 9.63 -1.60
N GLY A 339 27.07 8.50 -1.07
CA GLY A 339 27.87 7.50 -0.35
C GLY A 339 28.30 7.97 1.04
N GLN A 340 27.78 9.10 1.53
CA GLN A 340 28.16 9.64 2.83
C GLN A 340 27.45 8.91 3.97
N MET A 341 28.21 8.46 4.96
CA MET A 341 27.73 7.73 6.12
C MET A 341 27.96 8.53 7.40
N TYR A 342 26.91 8.68 8.20
CA TYR A 342 26.94 9.43 9.45
C TYR A 342 26.74 8.50 10.65
N PRO A 343 27.61 8.57 11.68
CA PRO A 343 27.34 7.92 12.95
C PRO A 343 26.22 8.66 13.70
N VAL A 344 25.31 7.90 14.29
CA VAL A 344 24.21 8.43 15.10
C VAL A 344 24.29 7.80 16.49
N PRO A 345 24.91 8.48 17.48
CA PRO A 345 24.92 8.02 18.86
C PRO A 345 23.52 8.08 19.45
N ALA A 346 23.14 7.08 20.24
CA ALA A 346 21.83 6.95 20.85
C ALA A 346 21.90 7.34 22.34
N ASN A 347 22.00 8.65 22.59
CA ASN A 347 22.12 9.18 23.94
C ASN A 347 20.83 9.01 24.74
N HIS A 348 20.94 9.05 26.08
CA HIS A 348 19.77 8.94 26.95
C HIS A 348 18.71 10.01 26.64
N LEU A 349 19.13 11.27 26.44
CA LEU A 349 18.22 12.37 26.10
C LEU A 349 17.42 12.10 24.83
N ASP A 350 18.08 11.64 23.76
CA ASP A 350 17.41 11.36 22.48
C ASP A 350 16.38 10.22 22.64
N LYS A 351 16.77 9.13 23.32
CA LYS A 351 15.87 8.01 23.64
C LYS A 351 14.67 8.48 24.48
N ARG A 352 14.92 9.29 25.52
CA ARG A 352 13.91 9.84 26.43
C ARG A 352 12.85 10.65 25.69
N GLU A 353 13.27 11.63 24.88
CA GLU A 353 12.36 12.49 24.14
C GLU A 353 11.54 11.72 23.09
N LEU A 354 12.18 10.77 22.39
CA LEU A 354 11.48 9.94 21.41
C LEU A 354 10.45 9.01 22.05
N LEU A 355 10.74 8.44 23.23
CA LEU A 355 9.79 7.60 23.97
C LEU A 355 8.64 8.42 24.56
N LYS A 356 8.88 9.68 24.98
CA LYS A 356 7.80 10.61 25.36
C LYS A 356 6.87 10.92 24.20
N LEU A 357 7.41 11.22 23.01
CA LEU A 357 6.62 11.41 21.79
C LEU A 357 5.83 10.15 21.43
N ARG A 358 6.45 8.98 21.56
CA ARG A 358 5.79 7.68 21.37
C ARG A 358 4.61 7.50 22.31
N ASN A 359 4.72 7.89 23.59
CA ASN A 359 3.62 7.82 24.54
C ASN A 359 2.45 8.74 24.17
N GLN A 360 2.74 9.98 23.73
CA GLN A 360 1.70 10.90 23.25
C GLN A 360 0.97 10.35 22.02
N MET A 361 1.71 9.71 21.10
CA MET A 361 1.12 9.07 19.93
C MET A 361 0.28 7.85 20.32
N ALA A 362 0.78 6.99 21.21
CA ALA A 362 0.05 5.83 21.72
C ALA A 362 -1.26 6.24 22.40
N PHE A 363 -1.21 7.29 23.23
CA PHE A 363 -2.39 7.88 23.85
C PHE A 363 -3.41 8.34 22.80
N SER A 364 -2.97 9.09 21.80
CA SER A 364 -3.84 9.61 20.73
C SER A 364 -4.46 8.51 19.85
N LEU A 365 -3.74 7.42 19.60
CA LEU A 365 -4.23 6.27 18.84
C LEU A 365 -5.19 5.41 19.64
N PHE A 366 -5.03 5.38 20.97
CA PHE A 366 -5.87 4.60 21.86
C PHE A 366 -7.18 5.35 22.18
N HIS A 367 -7.10 6.63 22.57
CA HIS A 367 -8.24 7.48 22.96
C HIS A 367 -8.90 8.14 21.74
N ARG A 368 -9.49 7.32 20.87
CA ARG A 368 -10.17 7.77 19.64
C ARG A 368 -11.65 8.11 19.86
N ILE A 369 -12.19 7.78 21.03
CA ILE A 369 -13.61 7.90 21.35
C ILE A 369 -13.74 8.70 22.63
N SER A 370 -14.65 9.68 22.62
CA SER A 370 -15.02 10.48 23.78
C SER A 370 -16.45 10.15 24.23
N LYS A 371 -16.69 10.20 25.55
CA LYS A 371 -18.03 10.11 26.14
C LYS A 371 -18.32 11.43 26.84
N SER A 372 -19.30 12.18 26.34
CA SER A 372 -19.76 13.39 27.01
C SER A 372 -20.50 13.04 28.30
N ALA A 373 -20.08 13.65 29.42
CA ALA A 373 -20.72 13.48 30.72
C ALA A 373 -22.19 13.96 30.74
N THR A 374 -22.55 14.91 29.86
CA THR A 374 -23.87 15.55 29.84
C THR A 374 -24.85 14.94 28.83
N ARG A 375 -24.37 14.22 27.80
CA ARG A 375 -25.23 13.75 26.69
C ARG A 375 -25.35 12.24 26.51
N GLN A 376 -24.62 11.41 27.27
CA GLN A 376 -24.54 9.93 27.12
C GLN A 376 -24.21 9.41 25.70
N LYS A 377 -24.02 10.28 24.70
CA LYS A 377 -23.77 9.91 23.31
C LYS A 377 -22.27 9.80 23.08
N THR A 378 -21.85 8.63 22.61
CA THR A 378 -20.48 8.35 22.19
C THR A 378 -20.13 9.17 20.96
N GLN A 379 -18.96 9.82 20.96
CA GLN A 379 -18.46 10.64 19.85
C GLN A 379 -17.00 10.30 19.56
N LEU A 380 -16.50 10.73 18.40
CA LEU A 380 -15.06 10.68 18.12
C LEU A 380 -14.31 11.62 19.07
N ALA A 381 -13.06 11.32 19.37
CA ALA A 381 -12.18 12.23 20.09
C ALA A 381 -11.55 13.26 19.14
N SER A 382 -11.11 14.40 19.67
CA SER A 382 -10.26 15.33 18.94
C SER A 382 -8.89 14.69 18.67
N LEU A 383 -8.28 15.03 17.56
CA LEU A 383 -6.89 14.66 17.28
C LEU A 383 -5.95 15.69 17.94
N PRO A 384 -4.63 15.40 17.99
CA PRO A 384 -3.64 16.41 18.35
C PRO A 384 -3.86 17.70 17.57
N GLN A 385 -3.58 18.84 18.21
CA GLN A 385 -3.88 20.16 17.66
C GLN A 385 -3.21 20.39 16.31
N ILE A 386 -3.86 21.22 15.48
CA ILE A 386 -3.28 21.71 14.22
C ILE A 386 -2.14 22.67 14.59
N ILE A 387 -0.97 22.44 13.99
CA ILE A 387 0.21 23.29 14.21
C ILE A 387 0.10 24.61 13.43
N GLU A 388 0.77 25.65 13.92
CA GLU A 388 0.79 26.97 13.27
C GLU A 388 1.85 27.09 12.15
N GLU A 389 2.79 26.15 12.06
CA GLU A 389 3.90 26.22 11.10
C GLU A 389 3.44 25.93 9.66
N GLU A 390 3.21 27.00 8.89
CA GLU A 390 2.75 26.94 7.49
C GLU A 390 3.63 26.05 6.60
N LYS A 391 4.95 26.10 6.78
CA LYS A 391 5.90 25.37 5.95
C LYS A 391 5.72 23.85 6.09
N THR A 392 5.43 23.38 7.30
CA THR A 392 5.17 21.96 7.56
C THR A 392 3.82 21.53 7.00
N CYS A 393 2.78 22.35 7.16
CA CYS A 393 1.45 22.06 6.62
C CYS A 393 1.42 22.10 5.08
N LYS A 394 2.13 23.04 4.44
CA LYS A 394 2.19 23.16 2.97
C LYS A 394 2.67 21.87 2.27
N TYR A 395 3.60 21.14 2.89
CA TYR A 395 4.15 19.90 2.36
C TYR A 395 3.59 18.64 3.04
N CYS A 396 2.51 18.78 3.80
CA CYS A 396 1.90 17.65 4.50
C CYS A 396 0.99 16.86 3.54
N SER A 397 1.27 15.56 3.36
CA SER A 397 0.43 14.67 2.53
C SER A 397 -0.96 14.45 3.12
N GLN A 398 -1.13 14.69 4.43
CA GLN A 398 -2.37 14.47 5.17
C GLN A 398 -3.25 15.73 5.28
N MET A 399 -2.97 16.81 4.53
CA MET A 399 -3.75 18.05 4.63
C MET A 399 -5.24 17.86 4.35
N GLY A 400 -5.61 17.07 3.34
CA GLY A 400 -7.01 16.78 3.02
C GLY A 400 -7.75 16.10 4.19
N ASN A 401 -7.16 15.04 4.76
CA ASN A 401 -7.72 14.34 5.93
C ASN A 401 -7.71 15.23 7.17
N CYS A 402 -6.69 16.06 7.36
CA CYS A 402 -6.56 16.99 8.47
C CYS A 402 -7.69 18.03 8.47
N ALA A 403 -7.94 18.66 7.31
CA ALA A 403 -9.00 19.63 7.11
C ALA A 403 -10.38 18.98 7.23
N LEU A 404 -10.57 17.81 6.61
CA LEU A 404 -11.82 17.06 6.67
C LEU A 404 -12.18 16.65 8.10
N TYR A 405 -11.24 16.10 8.87
CA TYR A 405 -11.49 15.72 10.26
C TYR A 405 -11.78 16.94 11.13
N SER A 406 -11.06 18.04 10.92
CA SER A 406 -11.30 19.29 11.66
C SER A 406 -12.72 19.79 11.44
N ARG A 407 -13.17 19.88 10.19
CA ARG A 407 -14.51 20.38 9.84
C ARG A 407 -15.64 19.41 10.21
N ALA A 408 -15.46 18.11 9.98
CA ALA A 408 -16.52 17.11 10.15
C ALA A 408 -16.70 16.64 11.61
N VAL A 409 -15.66 16.76 12.44
CA VAL A 409 -15.63 16.21 13.80
C VAL A 409 -15.35 17.29 14.84
N GLU A 410 -14.22 17.98 14.74
CA GLU A 410 -13.73 18.84 15.83
C GLU A 410 -14.50 20.15 15.96
N GLN A 411 -14.86 20.81 14.83
CA GLN A 411 -15.65 22.05 14.86
C GLN A 411 -17.08 21.88 15.38
N GLN A 412 -17.54 20.63 15.53
CA GLN A 412 -18.83 20.30 16.16
C GLN A 412 -18.72 20.15 17.69
N MET A 413 -17.50 20.22 18.24
CA MET A 413 -17.23 20.08 19.68
C MET A 413 -17.13 21.44 20.36
N ASP A 414 -17.63 21.52 21.60
CA ASP A 414 -17.51 22.73 22.42
C ASP A 414 -16.02 22.99 22.78
N GLY A 415 -15.51 24.19 22.50
CA GLY A 415 -14.16 24.61 22.87
C GLY A 415 -13.03 24.30 21.87
N SER A 416 -13.33 23.87 20.64
CA SER A 416 -12.30 23.65 19.62
C SER A 416 -11.70 24.98 19.10
N SER A 417 -10.41 25.22 19.30
CA SER A 417 -9.69 26.35 18.69
C SER A 417 -8.83 25.88 17.54
N VAL A 418 -9.18 26.27 16.31
CA VAL A 418 -8.35 26.08 15.11
C VAL A 418 -7.51 27.34 14.92
N PRO A 419 -6.19 27.24 14.63
CA PRO A 419 -5.37 28.41 14.33
C PRO A 419 -5.98 29.24 13.20
N ILE A 420 -6.13 30.56 13.42
CA ILE A 420 -6.80 31.47 12.48
C ILE A 420 -6.16 31.40 11.08
N VAL A 421 -4.84 31.26 11.03
CA VAL A 421 -4.05 31.17 9.79
C VAL A 421 -4.42 29.94 8.95
N MET A 422 -4.87 28.85 9.57
CA MET A 422 -5.21 27.60 8.88
C MET A 422 -6.68 27.53 8.45
N LEU A 423 -7.56 28.39 8.98
CA LEU A 423 -8.99 28.38 8.64
C LEU A 423 -9.26 28.53 7.13
N PRO A 424 -8.64 29.48 6.40
CA PRO A 424 -8.86 29.60 4.95
C PRO A 424 -8.47 28.35 4.19
N LYS A 425 -7.38 27.68 4.63
CA LYS A 425 -6.91 26.45 3.98
C LYS A 425 -7.86 25.28 4.25
N ILE A 426 -8.40 25.16 5.46
CA ILE A 426 -9.41 24.14 5.77
C ILE A 426 -10.67 24.37 4.93
N GLU A 427 -11.09 25.62 4.77
CA GLU A 427 -12.24 25.97 3.94
C GLU A 427 -12.00 25.64 2.46
N GLU A 428 -10.85 26.02 1.90
CA GLU A 428 -10.46 25.72 0.52
C GLU A 428 -10.53 24.20 0.23
N GLU A 429 -10.02 23.38 1.15
CA GLU A 429 -9.97 21.91 1.02
C GLU A 429 -11.32 21.22 1.23
N THR A 430 -12.34 21.92 1.77
CA THR A 430 -13.62 21.29 2.18
C THR A 430 -14.88 21.98 1.68
N GLN A 431 -14.77 23.16 1.04
CA GLN A 431 -15.91 23.95 0.54
C GLN A 431 -16.81 23.21 -0.45
N HIS A 432 -16.30 22.17 -1.14
CA HIS A 432 -17.08 21.36 -2.07
C HIS A 432 -17.98 20.32 -1.39
N LEU A 433 -17.91 20.18 -0.06
CA LEU A 433 -18.69 19.23 0.74
C LEU A 433 -19.91 19.89 1.38
N LYS A 434 -21.05 19.20 1.31
CA LYS A 434 -22.28 19.60 2.01
C LYS A 434 -22.24 19.11 3.46
N GLN A 435 -23.10 19.69 4.30
CA GLN A 435 -23.27 19.25 5.69
C GLN A 435 -23.62 17.75 5.81
N THR A 436 -24.49 17.24 4.93
CA THR A 436 -24.85 15.80 4.87
C THR A 436 -23.63 14.91 4.59
N HIS A 437 -22.67 15.39 3.80
CA HIS A 437 -21.44 14.65 3.48
C HIS A 437 -20.52 14.55 4.71
N LEU A 438 -20.38 15.65 5.45
CA LEU A 438 -19.58 15.73 6.67
C LEU A 438 -20.16 14.84 7.79
N GLU A 439 -21.49 14.88 7.97
CA GLU A 439 -22.20 14.03 8.93
C GLU A 439 -22.05 12.53 8.61
N TYR A 440 -22.17 12.16 7.33
CA TYR A 440 -21.95 10.79 6.88
C TYR A 440 -20.51 10.33 7.18
N PHE A 441 -19.52 11.15 6.87
CA PHE A 441 -18.12 10.85 7.15
C PHE A 441 -17.86 10.64 8.65
N SER A 442 -18.35 11.57 9.48
CA SER A 442 -18.20 11.53 10.94
C SER A 442 -18.84 10.30 11.55
N LEU A 443 -20.08 9.98 11.13
CA LEU A 443 -20.81 8.80 11.60
C LEU A 443 -20.08 7.50 11.28
N TRP A 444 -19.65 7.31 10.03
CA TRP A 444 -18.97 6.09 9.63
C TRP A 444 -17.59 5.94 10.26
N CYS A 445 -16.84 7.04 10.42
CA CYS A 445 -15.58 7.01 11.17
C CYS A 445 -15.81 6.57 12.62
N LEU A 446 -16.87 7.06 13.28
CA LEU A 446 -17.24 6.64 14.64
C LEU A 446 -17.59 5.15 14.69
N MET A 447 -18.46 4.67 13.79
CA MET A 447 -18.88 3.27 13.76
C MET A 447 -17.72 2.31 13.51
N LEU A 448 -16.85 2.63 12.55
CA LEU A 448 -15.65 1.84 12.27
C LEU A 448 -14.69 1.83 13.47
N THR A 449 -14.51 2.98 14.13
CA THR A 449 -13.67 3.06 15.33
C THR A 449 -14.25 2.23 16.48
N LEU A 450 -15.57 2.28 16.70
CA LEU A 450 -16.25 1.47 17.72
C LEU A 450 -16.08 -0.03 17.47
N GLU A 451 -16.26 -0.46 16.22
CA GLU A 451 -16.09 -1.86 15.84
C GLU A 451 -14.63 -2.31 16.01
N SER A 452 -13.67 -1.50 15.54
CA SER A 452 -12.24 -1.79 15.68
C SER A 452 -11.81 -1.87 17.15
N GLN A 453 -12.36 -1.03 18.02
CA GLN A 453 -12.06 -1.02 19.45
C GLN A 453 -12.91 -1.99 20.29
N SER A 454 -13.69 -2.88 19.66
CA SER A 454 -14.48 -3.90 20.35
C SER A 454 -13.56 -4.97 20.99
N LYS A 455 -14.06 -5.64 22.03
CA LYS A 455 -13.27 -6.56 22.87
C LYS A 455 -12.68 -7.74 22.09
N ASP A 456 -13.41 -8.24 21.10
CA ASP A 456 -12.98 -9.40 20.30
C ASP A 456 -11.85 -9.03 19.32
N ASN A 457 -11.79 -7.77 18.88
CA ASN A 457 -10.77 -7.25 17.98
C ASN A 457 -9.49 -6.78 18.70
N LYS A 458 -9.54 -6.64 20.03
CA LYS A 458 -8.44 -6.21 20.93
C LYS A 458 -7.60 -7.35 21.48
N LYS A 459 -7.73 -8.56 20.95
CA LYS A 459 -6.86 -9.68 21.32
C LYS A 459 -5.45 -9.38 20.83
N ASN A 460 -4.66 -8.80 21.73
CA ASN A 460 -3.30 -8.41 21.43
C ASN A 460 -2.40 -9.65 21.33
N HIS A 461 -1.34 -9.52 20.54
CA HIS A 461 -0.22 -10.46 20.44
C HIS A 461 0.49 -10.76 21.79
N GLN A 462 0.06 -10.14 22.90
CA GLN A 462 0.57 -10.32 24.26
C GLN A 462 0.82 -11.78 24.63
N ASN A 463 -0.10 -12.69 24.29
CA ASN A 463 0.05 -14.11 24.61
C ASN A 463 1.27 -14.75 23.91
N ILE A 464 1.70 -14.22 22.77
CA ILE A 464 2.80 -14.78 21.99
C ILE A 464 4.13 -14.62 22.74
N TRP A 465 4.35 -13.48 23.41
CA TRP A 465 5.59 -13.19 24.13
C TRP A 465 5.50 -13.32 25.66
N LEU A 466 4.29 -13.29 26.24
CA LEU A 466 4.09 -13.47 27.69
C LEU A 466 3.83 -14.93 28.08
N MET A 467 3.31 -15.77 27.18
CA MET A 467 2.95 -17.17 27.50
C MET A 467 3.85 -18.19 26.79
N PRO A 468 4.30 -19.25 27.48
CA PRO A 468 5.02 -20.35 26.84
C PRO A 468 4.19 -21.06 25.76
N ALA A 469 4.86 -21.58 24.73
CA ALA A 469 4.20 -22.28 23.62
C ALA A 469 3.37 -23.48 24.10
N SER A 470 3.83 -24.18 25.15
CA SER A 470 3.13 -25.33 25.75
C SER A 470 1.76 -25.02 26.33
N GLU A 471 1.55 -23.80 26.85
CA GLU A 471 0.22 -23.37 27.31
C GLU A 471 -0.67 -22.97 26.13
N MET A 472 -0.09 -22.28 25.15
CA MET A 472 -0.80 -21.84 23.94
C MET A 472 -1.22 -23.02 23.06
N GLU A 473 -0.47 -24.12 23.03
CA GLU A 473 -0.87 -25.35 22.33
C GLU A 473 -2.22 -25.88 22.80
N LYS A 474 -2.56 -25.73 24.09
CA LYS A 474 -3.86 -26.16 24.65
C LYS A 474 -5.05 -25.41 24.06
N SER A 475 -4.83 -24.18 23.56
CA SER A 475 -5.86 -23.38 22.91
C SER A 475 -6.07 -23.75 21.43
N GLY A 476 -5.15 -24.52 20.84
CA GLY A 476 -5.17 -24.92 19.44
C GLY A 476 -4.70 -23.86 18.44
N SER A 477 -4.36 -22.64 18.86
CA SER A 477 -3.87 -21.56 17.96
C SER A 477 -2.35 -21.47 17.81
N CYS A 478 -1.60 -22.35 18.49
CA CYS A 478 -0.14 -22.36 18.48
C CYS A 478 0.40 -23.78 18.28
N ILE A 479 1.57 -23.89 17.66
CA ILE A 479 2.37 -25.12 17.55
C ILE A 479 3.79 -24.81 18.02
N GLY A 480 4.22 -25.45 19.11
CA GLY A 480 5.56 -25.28 19.67
C GLY A 480 6.52 -26.44 19.36
N HIS A 481 7.74 -26.30 19.86
CA HIS A 481 8.83 -27.27 19.81
C HIS A 481 9.20 -27.73 18.40
N LEU A 482 9.19 -26.79 17.47
CA LEU A 482 9.49 -27.03 16.06
C LEU A 482 10.98 -26.85 15.79
N ILE A 483 11.51 -27.66 14.88
CA ILE A 483 12.84 -27.52 14.30
C ILE A 483 12.72 -27.44 12.78
N ARG A 484 13.63 -26.71 12.15
CA ARG A 484 13.73 -26.67 10.68
C ARG A 484 14.52 -27.88 10.20
N THR A 485 14.02 -28.60 9.21
CA THR A 485 14.65 -29.87 8.74
C THR A 485 15.16 -29.82 7.30
N GLU A 486 14.52 -29.05 6.42
CA GLU A 486 14.94 -28.89 5.02
C GLU A 486 15.63 -27.55 4.78
N HIS A 487 16.44 -27.50 3.72
CA HIS A 487 16.92 -26.24 3.17
C HIS A 487 15.76 -25.36 2.73
N VAL A 488 15.84 -24.07 3.06
CA VAL A 488 14.84 -23.08 2.70
C VAL A 488 14.82 -22.91 1.18
N LYS A 489 13.64 -23.13 0.57
CA LYS A 489 13.44 -22.99 -0.88
C LYS A 489 12.92 -21.59 -1.18
N THR A 490 13.69 -20.80 -1.93
CA THR A 490 13.25 -19.47 -2.39
C THR A 490 12.28 -19.63 -3.55
N ILE A 491 11.06 -19.11 -3.41
CA ILE A 491 10.06 -19.09 -4.49
C ILE A 491 10.24 -17.83 -5.34
N CYS A 492 10.33 -16.69 -4.68
CA CYS A 492 10.73 -15.40 -5.22
C CYS A 492 11.23 -14.52 -4.07
N ASP A 493 11.85 -13.38 -4.35
CA ASP A 493 12.32 -12.47 -3.32
C ASP A 493 11.17 -12.05 -2.39
N GLY A 494 11.37 -12.22 -1.08
CA GLY A 494 10.34 -12.02 -0.05
C GLY A 494 9.34 -13.18 0.15
N GLN A 495 9.54 -14.35 -0.49
CA GLN A 495 8.76 -15.56 -0.23
C GLN A 495 9.67 -16.80 -0.16
N TYR A 496 9.80 -17.33 1.05
CA TYR A 496 10.69 -18.43 1.38
C TYR A 496 9.89 -19.60 1.99
N LEU A 497 9.96 -20.76 1.34
CA LEU A 497 9.30 -21.97 1.84
C LEU A 497 10.17 -22.63 2.91
N HIS A 498 9.59 -22.75 4.10
CA HIS A 498 10.20 -23.39 5.26
C HIS A 498 9.43 -24.67 5.62
N ASN A 499 10.17 -25.73 5.93
CA ASN A 499 9.62 -26.96 6.48
C ASN A 499 10.01 -27.07 7.95
N PHE A 500 9.00 -27.20 8.82
CA PHE A 500 9.16 -27.37 10.25
C PHE A 500 8.67 -28.76 10.66
N GLN A 501 9.46 -29.45 11.47
CA GLN A 501 9.09 -30.71 12.09
C GLN A 501 9.10 -30.54 13.61
N ARG A 502 8.17 -31.20 14.31
CA ARG A 502 8.23 -31.24 15.77
C ARG A 502 9.43 -32.06 16.23
N LYS A 503 10.23 -31.53 17.16
CA LYS A 503 11.45 -32.22 17.67
C LYS A 503 11.12 -33.58 18.30
N HIS A 504 9.99 -33.66 19.01
CA HIS A 504 9.51 -34.89 19.64
C HIS A 504 8.00 -35.04 19.41
N GLY A 505 7.57 -36.22 18.96
CA GLY A 505 6.16 -36.56 18.77
C GLY A 505 5.51 -35.97 17.51
N ALA A 506 4.20 -36.12 17.42
CA ALA A 506 3.38 -35.57 16.33
C ALA A 506 2.98 -34.12 16.61
N ILE A 507 2.57 -33.41 15.55
CA ILE A 507 1.98 -32.07 15.68
C ILE A 507 0.70 -32.16 16.54
N PRO A 508 0.51 -31.25 17.51
CA PRO A 508 -0.66 -31.28 18.39
C PRO A 508 -1.93 -30.96 17.59
N VAL A 509 -3.10 -31.33 18.15
CA VAL A 509 -4.39 -30.93 17.57
C VAL A 509 -4.46 -29.40 17.56
N THR A 510 -4.55 -28.82 16.37
CA THR A 510 -4.53 -27.37 16.15
C THR A 510 -5.72 -26.95 15.28
N ASN A 511 -6.18 -25.71 15.49
CA ASN A 511 -7.19 -25.06 14.67
C ASN A 511 -6.59 -24.34 13.45
N LEU A 512 -5.26 -24.36 13.30
CA LEU A 512 -4.58 -23.79 12.15
C LEU A 512 -4.91 -24.58 10.88
N LEU A 513 -5.19 -23.86 9.81
CA LEU A 513 -5.46 -24.43 8.48
C LEU A 513 -4.50 -23.87 7.43
N ALA A 514 -4.38 -24.59 6.31
CA ALA A 514 -3.68 -24.08 5.14
C ALA A 514 -4.31 -22.74 4.68
N GLY A 515 -3.47 -21.74 4.47
CA GLY A 515 -3.84 -20.36 4.13
C GLY A 515 -3.96 -19.41 5.32
N ASP A 516 -3.90 -19.92 6.56
CA ASP A 516 -3.91 -19.06 7.75
C ASP A 516 -2.62 -18.26 7.87
N ARG A 517 -2.74 -17.04 8.37
CA ARG A 517 -1.60 -16.19 8.70
C ARG A 517 -0.97 -16.62 10.01
N VAL A 518 0.35 -16.64 10.03
CA VAL A 518 1.14 -17.06 11.18
C VAL A 518 2.32 -16.13 11.41
N ILE A 519 2.71 -16.03 12.68
CA ILE A 519 3.95 -15.41 13.13
C ILE A 519 4.88 -16.53 13.57
N VAL A 520 6.09 -16.55 13.01
CA VAL A 520 7.14 -17.49 13.42
C VAL A 520 8.07 -16.78 14.39
N SER A 521 8.24 -17.38 15.56
CA SER A 521 9.18 -16.93 16.59
C SER A 521 10.08 -18.09 17.00
N GLY A 522 11.27 -17.78 17.52
CA GLY A 522 11.96 -18.72 18.39
C GLY A 522 11.23 -18.83 19.73
N GLU A 523 11.38 -19.96 20.42
CA GLU A 523 10.92 -20.09 21.80
C GLU A 523 11.77 -19.26 22.77
N GLU A 524 13.00 -18.95 22.39
CA GLU A 524 13.82 -17.96 23.08
C GLU A 524 13.24 -16.56 22.89
N ARG A 525 13.10 -15.80 23.99
CA ARG A 525 12.55 -14.44 23.99
C ARG A 525 13.26 -13.51 23.00
N SER A 526 14.58 -13.61 22.90
CA SER A 526 15.41 -12.81 21.99
C SER A 526 15.17 -13.09 20.50
N LEU A 527 14.37 -14.11 20.17
CA LEU A 527 14.03 -14.49 18.80
C LEU A 527 12.53 -14.34 18.56
N PHE A 528 11.89 -13.38 19.22
CA PHE A 528 10.48 -13.07 18.99
C PHE A 528 10.23 -12.42 17.61
N ALA A 529 9.09 -12.77 16.99
CA ALA A 529 8.56 -12.20 15.75
C ALA A 529 9.61 -12.15 14.62
N LEU A 530 10.23 -13.30 14.31
CA LEU A 530 11.28 -13.39 13.30
C LEU A 530 10.77 -13.12 11.90
N SER A 531 9.60 -13.69 11.57
CA SER A 531 9.03 -13.65 10.23
C SER A 531 7.52 -13.86 10.27
N ARG A 532 6.84 -13.31 9.27
CA ARG A 532 5.40 -13.46 9.08
C ARG A 532 5.15 -14.24 7.80
N GLY A 533 4.04 -14.94 7.74
CA GLY A 533 3.75 -15.75 6.58
C GLY A 533 2.39 -16.43 6.61
N TYR A 534 2.27 -17.41 5.73
CA TYR A 534 1.07 -18.23 5.59
C TYR A 534 1.43 -19.69 5.71
N VAL A 535 0.56 -20.45 6.36
CA VAL A 535 0.65 -21.91 6.37
C VAL A 535 0.30 -22.41 4.97
N LYS A 536 1.16 -23.25 4.39
CA LYS A 536 0.90 -23.89 3.09
C LYS A 536 0.24 -25.25 3.29
N GLU A 537 0.78 -26.06 4.18
CA GLU A 537 0.31 -27.42 4.43
C GLU A 537 0.65 -27.85 5.86
N ILE A 538 -0.25 -28.61 6.48
CA ILE A 538 -0.07 -29.20 7.81
C ILE A 538 -0.26 -30.70 7.66
N ASN A 539 0.79 -31.46 7.97
CA ASN A 539 0.77 -32.91 8.06
C ASN A 539 0.77 -33.35 9.53
N THR A 540 0.75 -34.66 9.78
CA THR A 540 0.82 -35.19 11.16
C THR A 540 2.17 -34.94 11.85
N THR A 541 3.24 -34.76 11.08
CA THR A 541 4.62 -34.60 11.60
C THR A 541 5.28 -33.29 11.18
N THR A 542 4.85 -32.68 10.07
CA THR A 542 5.48 -31.48 9.49
C THR A 542 4.48 -30.35 9.23
N VAL A 543 4.90 -29.11 9.43
CA VAL A 543 4.19 -27.90 8.98
C VAL A 543 5.06 -27.17 7.97
N THR A 544 4.48 -26.83 6.81
CA THR A 544 5.17 -26.01 5.82
C THR A 544 4.57 -24.61 5.78
N CYS A 545 5.43 -23.61 5.77
CA CYS A 545 5.04 -22.20 5.77
C CYS A 545 5.78 -21.43 4.67
N LEU A 546 5.07 -20.50 4.04
CA LEU A 546 5.67 -19.48 3.17
C LEU A 546 5.88 -18.22 3.98
N LEU A 547 7.15 -17.88 4.20
CA LEU A 547 7.60 -16.82 5.09
C LEU A 547 8.23 -15.67 4.33
N ASP A 548 8.15 -14.46 4.86
CA ASP A 548 8.71 -13.25 4.26
C ASP A 548 10.23 -13.12 4.39
N ARG A 549 10.86 -13.91 5.27
CA ARG A 549 12.31 -13.88 5.52
C ARG A 549 12.93 -15.26 5.42
N ASN A 550 14.19 -15.30 5.00
CA ASN A 550 14.98 -16.53 4.98
C ASN A 550 15.61 -16.77 6.37
N LEU A 551 15.09 -17.75 7.09
CA LEU A 551 15.56 -18.06 8.45
C LEU A 551 16.80 -18.97 8.48
N SER A 552 17.40 -19.31 7.33
CA SER A 552 18.57 -20.20 7.25
C SER A 552 19.80 -19.70 8.01
N VAL A 553 19.89 -18.38 8.25
CA VAL A 553 20.97 -17.75 9.02
C VAL A 553 20.97 -18.22 10.48
N LEU A 554 19.81 -18.66 10.98
CA LEU A 554 19.66 -19.18 12.33
C LEU A 554 20.12 -20.64 12.43
N PRO A 555 20.85 -21.01 13.51
CA PRO A 555 21.23 -22.38 13.82
C PRO A 555 20.06 -23.37 13.78
N GLU A 556 20.32 -24.61 13.33
CA GLU A 556 19.32 -25.69 13.28
C GLU A 556 18.85 -26.15 14.66
N SER A 557 19.61 -25.87 15.72
CA SER A 557 19.28 -26.22 17.10
C SER A 557 18.16 -25.38 17.72
N ILE A 558 17.79 -24.27 17.08
CA ILE A 558 16.77 -23.35 17.60
C ILE A 558 15.40 -24.01 17.55
N LEU A 559 14.68 -23.89 18.68
CA LEU A 559 13.29 -24.27 18.76
C LEU A 559 12.42 -23.10 18.30
N PHE A 560 11.52 -23.39 17.38
CA PHE A 560 10.55 -22.45 16.83
C PHE A 560 9.16 -22.73 17.39
N ARG A 561 8.36 -21.68 17.39
CA ARG A 561 6.91 -21.72 17.61
C ARG A 561 6.20 -20.99 16.47
N LEU A 562 5.03 -21.51 16.12
CA LEU A 562 4.10 -20.96 15.13
C LEU A 562 2.86 -20.50 15.88
N ASP A 563 2.59 -19.20 15.84
CA ASP A 563 1.40 -18.62 16.46
C ASP A 563 0.47 -18.09 15.36
N GLN A 564 -0.83 -18.40 15.47
CA GLN A 564 -1.82 -17.84 14.56
C GLN A 564 -1.84 -16.31 14.69
N GLU A 565 -1.70 -15.61 13.57
CA GLU A 565 -1.91 -14.19 13.56
C GLU A 565 -3.41 -13.92 13.58
N GLU A 566 -3.91 -13.42 14.71
CA GLU A 566 -5.31 -13.06 14.84
C GLU A 566 -5.69 -11.93 13.88
N LYS A 567 -6.87 -12.03 13.27
CA LYS A 567 -7.37 -11.03 12.34
C LYS A 567 -7.76 -9.78 13.12
N SER A 568 -6.88 -8.79 13.20
CA SER A 568 -7.30 -7.44 13.55
C SER A 568 -8.34 -6.98 12.52
N CYS A 569 -9.49 -6.45 12.98
CA CYS A 569 -10.44 -5.79 12.10
C CYS A 569 -9.78 -4.54 11.51
N ASP A 570 -9.14 -4.72 10.36
CA ASP A 570 -8.43 -3.67 9.67
C ASP A 570 -9.44 -2.70 9.04
N ILE A 571 -9.61 -1.55 9.70
CA ILE A 571 -10.47 -0.46 9.24
C ILE A 571 -9.75 0.53 8.32
N GLU A 572 -8.47 0.31 7.98
CA GLU A 572 -7.67 1.23 7.16
C GLU A 572 -8.27 1.37 5.75
N THR A 573 -8.68 0.26 5.13
CA THR A 573 -9.31 0.26 3.81
C THR A 573 -10.65 1.02 3.78
N PRO A 574 -11.64 0.74 4.65
CA PRO A 574 -12.89 1.51 4.66
C PRO A 574 -12.68 2.99 5.03
N LEU A 575 -11.76 3.32 5.94
CA LEU A 575 -11.40 4.72 6.22
C LEU A 575 -10.81 5.42 5.00
N GLY A 576 -9.93 4.74 4.26
CA GLY A 576 -9.41 5.19 2.97
C GLY A 576 -10.50 5.46 1.93
N ASN A 577 -11.47 4.56 1.84
CA ASN A 577 -12.62 4.72 0.94
C ASN A 577 -13.50 5.91 1.33
N LEU A 578 -13.70 6.15 2.63
CA LEU A 578 -14.43 7.32 3.14
C LEU A 578 -13.69 8.62 2.83
N SER A 579 -12.37 8.66 3.07
CA SER A 579 -11.52 9.79 2.70
C SER A 579 -11.62 10.08 1.19
N LYS A 580 -11.46 9.05 0.35
CA LYS A 580 -11.57 9.16 -1.11
C LYS A 580 -12.96 9.61 -1.58
N LEU A 581 -14.02 9.16 -0.91
CA LEU A 581 -15.39 9.58 -1.19
C LEU A 581 -15.59 11.09 -0.94
N MET A 582 -14.79 11.70 -0.05
CA MET A 582 -14.83 13.13 0.25
C MET A 582 -13.94 13.99 -0.66
N GLU A 583 -13.13 13.41 -1.55
CA GLU A 583 -12.28 14.17 -2.47
C GLU A 583 -13.10 15.05 -3.43
N ASN A 584 -12.48 16.15 -3.89
CA ASN A 584 -13.06 17.06 -4.88
C ASN A 584 -12.85 16.55 -6.31
N THR A 585 -13.38 15.37 -6.61
CA THR A 585 -13.38 14.80 -7.97
C THR A 585 -14.81 14.61 -8.48
N PHE A 586 -14.99 14.62 -9.80
CA PHE A 586 -16.31 14.37 -10.41
C PHE A 586 -16.88 13.00 -9.99
N VAL A 587 -16.03 11.97 -9.94
CA VAL A 587 -16.44 10.61 -9.57
C VAL A 587 -16.89 10.56 -8.11
N SER A 588 -16.10 11.11 -7.19
CA SER A 588 -16.45 11.17 -5.76
C SER A 588 -17.72 11.99 -5.54
N LYS A 589 -17.88 13.14 -6.23
CA LYS A 589 -19.11 13.93 -6.20
C LYS A 589 -20.32 13.12 -6.67
N LYS A 590 -20.24 12.42 -7.82
CA LYS A 590 -21.31 11.56 -8.33
C LYS A 590 -21.69 10.47 -7.32
N LEU A 591 -20.72 9.86 -6.66
CA LEU A 591 -20.96 8.84 -5.63
C LEU A 591 -21.62 9.44 -4.38
N ARG A 592 -21.18 10.61 -3.91
CA ARG A 592 -21.83 11.32 -2.79
C ARG A 592 -23.28 11.65 -3.11
N ASP A 593 -23.55 12.16 -4.32
CA ASP A 593 -24.91 12.47 -4.76
C ASP A 593 -25.81 11.21 -4.76
N LEU A 594 -25.29 10.05 -5.20
CA LEU A 594 -26.06 8.80 -5.29
C LEU A 594 -26.22 8.07 -3.95
N ILE A 595 -25.19 8.06 -3.11
CA ILE A 595 -25.12 7.24 -1.88
C ILE A 595 -25.59 8.03 -0.66
N ILE A 596 -25.17 9.29 -0.54
CA ILE A 596 -25.42 10.12 0.65
C ILE A 596 -26.67 10.97 0.45
N ASP A 597 -26.77 11.64 -0.70
CA ASP A 597 -27.89 12.53 -1.00
C ASP A 597 -29.06 11.79 -1.69
N PHE A 598 -28.93 10.48 -1.92
CA PHE A 598 -29.95 9.61 -2.53
C PHE A 598 -30.53 10.11 -3.86
N ARG A 599 -29.72 10.76 -4.70
CA ARG A 599 -30.14 11.15 -6.05
C ARG A 599 -30.65 9.92 -6.80
N GLU A 600 -31.85 10.01 -7.35
CA GLU A 600 -32.47 8.88 -8.05
C GLU A 600 -31.62 8.40 -9.25
N PRO A 601 -31.36 7.08 -9.35
CA PRO A 601 -30.60 6.52 -10.46
C PRO A 601 -31.38 6.64 -11.77
N GLN A 602 -30.69 7.04 -12.84
CA GLN A 602 -31.31 7.31 -14.12
C GLN A 602 -31.28 6.09 -15.06
N PHE A 603 -32.36 5.92 -15.82
CA PHE A 603 -32.51 4.85 -16.82
C PHE A 603 -32.91 5.43 -18.18
N THR A 604 -32.34 4.89 -19.24
CA THR A 604 -32.76 5.16 -20.62
C THR A 604 -34.05 4.41 -20.95
N SER A 605 -34.83 4.93 -21.89
CA SER A 605 -36.14 4.40 -22.27
C SER A 605 -36.08 3.25 -23.28
N TYR A 606 -35.06 3.19 -24.14
CA TYR A 606 -34.99 2.23 -25.24
C TYR A 606 -33.68 1.45 -25.27
N LEU A 607 -33.75 0.12 -25.42
CA LEU A 607 -32.57 -0.76 -25.53
C LEU A 607 -31.83 -0.61 -26.87
N SER A 608 -32.55 -0.20 -27.92
CA SER A 608 -32.02 -0.06 -29.28
C SER A 608 -30.95 1.03 -29.40
N SER A 609 -30.96 2.02 -28.50
CA SER A 609 -29.96 3.08 -28.44
C SER A 609 -28.72 2.71 -27.60
N VAL A 610 -28.76 1.58 -26.90
CA VAL A 610 -27.69 1.11 -26.01
C VAL A 610 -26.89 -0.03 -26.63
N LEU A 611 -27.56 -0.98 -27.28
CA LEU A 611 -26.92 -2.18 -27.82
C LEU A 611 -26.27 -1.91 -29.19
N PRO A 612 -24.95 -2.15 -29.35
CA PRO A 612 -24.31 -2.13 -30.67
C PRO A 612 -25.04 -3.06 -31.65
N HIS A 613 -25.15 -2.67 -32.92
CA HIS A 613 -25.93 -3.43 -33.90
C HIS A 613 -25.42 -4.87 -34.01
N ASP A 614 -24.10 -5.06 -34.03
CA ASP A 614 -23.43 -6.35 -34.17
C ASP A 614 -23.54 -7.24 -32.91
N ALA A 615 -23.89 -6.65 -31.76
CA ALA A 615 -24.07 -7.37 -30.50
C ALA A 615 -25.51 -7.89 -30.32
N LYS A 616 -26.48 -7.38 -31.08
CA LYS A 616 -27.91 -7.67 -30.87
C LYS A 616 -28.24 -9.15 -30.94
N ASP A 617 -27.75 -9.85 -31.95
CA ASP A 617 -28.03 -11.28 -32.16
C ASP A 617 -27.38 -12.15 -31.07
N THR A 618 -26.15 -11.84 -30.71
CA THR A 618 -25.42 -12.49 -29.62
C THR A 618 -26.16 -12.30 -28.30
N VAL A 619 -26.55 -11.07 -27.97
CA VAL A 619 -27.31 -10.75 -26.76
C VAL A 619 -28.68 -11.43 -26.77
N ALA A 620 -29.38 -11.44 -27.90
CA ALA A 620 -30.67 -12.12 -28.03
C ALA A 620 -30.55 -13.64 -27.80
N CYS A 621 -29.51 -14.27 -28.34
CA CYS A 621 -29.20 -15.68 -28.09
C CYS A 621 -28.95 -15.96 -26.61
N ILE A 622 -28.16 -15.12 -25.95
CA ILE A 622 -27.88 -15.22 -24.52
C ILE A 622 -29.15 -15.05 -23.68
N LEU A 623 -30.00 -14.08 -24.01
CA LEU A 623 -31.25 -13.80 -23.29
C LEU A 623 -32.29 -14.92 -23.42
N LYS A 624 -32.30 -15.70 -24.50
CA LYS A 624 -33.21 -16.85 -24.69
C LYS A 624 -33.04 -17.91 -23.59
N GLY A 625 -31.80 -18.10 -23.10
CA GLY A 625 -31.49 -19.06 -22.03
C GLY A 625 -31.90 -18.62 -20.62
N LEU A 626 -32.47 -17.42 -20.46
CA LEU A 626 -32.84 -16.86 -19.16
C LEU A 626 -34.35 -16.89 -18.91
N ASN A 627 -34.73 -17.05 -17.64
CA ASN A 627 -36.12 -16.88 -17.22
C ASN A 627 -36.56 -15.40 -17.29
N LYS A 628 -37.87 -15.14 -17.18
CA LYS A 628 -38.43 -13.78 -17.30
C LYS A 628 -37.78 -12.77 -16.30
N PRO A 629 -37.68 -13.08 -14.98
CA PRO A 629 -37.01 -12.18 -14.04
C PRO A 629 -35.54 -11.88 -14.37
N GLN A 630 -34.77 -12.89 -14.77
CA GLN A 630 -33.37 -12.72 -15.16
C GLN A 630 -33.25 -11.83 -16.39
N ARG A 631 -34.11 -12.00 -17.41
CA ARG A 631 -34.15 -11.12 -18.58
C ARG A 631 -34.48 -9.68 -18.21
N GLN A 632 -35.43 -9.49 -17.29
CA GLN A 632 -35.79 -8.16 -16.81
C GLN A 632 -34.63 -7.50 -16.06
N ALA A 633 -33.87 -8.26 -15.26
CA ALA A 633 -32.66 -7.78 -14.62
C ALA A 633 -31.61 -7.34 -15.65
N MET A 634 -31.32 -8.16 -16.69
CA MET A 634 -30.39 -7.80 -17.76
C MET A 634 -30.83 -6.52 -18.49
N LYS A 635 -32.12 -6.41 -18.84
CA LYS A 635 -32.69 -5.21 -19.46
C LYS A 635 -32.49 -3.98 -18.59
N LYS A 636 -32.75 -4.08 -17.28
CA LYS A 636 -32.62 -2.94 -16.36
C LYS A 636 -31.16 -2.48 -16.21
N VAL A 637 -30.21 -3.43 -16.17
CA VAL A 637 -28.77 -3.11 -16.14
C VAL A 637 -28.35 -2.36 -17.39
N LEU A 638 -28.72 -2.88 -18.58
CA LEU A 638 -28.36 -2.23 -19.85
C LEU A 638 -28.94 -0.82 -19.98
N LEU A 639 -30.13 -0.57 -19.43
CA LEU A 639 -30.74 0.76 -19.50
C LEU A 639 -30.16 1.75 -18.48
N SER A 640 -29.42 1.29 -17.47
CA SER A 640 -28.97 2.12 -16.35
C SER A 640 -27.81 3.06 -16.70
N LYS A 641 -27.84 4.29 -16.18
CA LYS A 641 -26.73 5.28 -16.27
C LYS A 641 -25.93 5.41 -14.97
N ASP A 642 -26.47 4.89 -13.87
CA ASP A 642 -25.90 5.01 -12.52
C ASP A 642 -25.63 3.62 -11.91
N TYR A 643 -26.65 2.98 -11.34
CA TYR A 643 -26.53 1.63 -10.78
C TYR A 643 -27.82 0.82 -10.96
N THR A 644 -27.71 -0.51 -10.81
CA THR A 644 -28.85 -1.41 -10.78
C THR A 644 -28.70 -2.41 -9.63
N LEU A 645 -29.74 -2.55 -8.81
CA LEU A 645 -29.80 -3.56 -7.76
C LEU A 645 -30.52 -4.81 -8.27
N VAL A 646 -29.83 -5.94 -8.22
CA VAL A 646 -30.38 -7.25 -8.62
C VAL A 646 -30.54 -8.12 -7.38
N VAL A 647 -31.78 -8.42 -7.02
CA VAL A 647 -32.09 -9.24 -5.84
C VAL A 647 -31.98 -10.72 -6.22
N GLY A 648 -30.98 -11.40 -5.65
CA GLY A 648 -30.75 -12.82 -5.88
C GLY A 648 -31.16 -13.69 -4.70
N MET A 649 -32.42 -14.15 -4.66
CA MET A 649 -32.88 -15.07 -3.61
C MET A 649 -32.09 -16.40 -3.64
N PRO A 650 -32.07 -17.19 -2.55
CA PRO A 650 -31.47 -18.53 -2.55
C PRO A 650 -32.01 -19.39 -3.70
N GLY A 651 -31.16 -20.19 -4.34
CA GLY A 651 -31.55 -21.06 -5.47
C GLY A 651 -31.84 -20.39 -6.81
N THR A 652 -31.96 -19.05 -6.89
CA THR A 652 -32.31 -18.33 -8.15
C THR A 652 -31.20 -18.26 -9.20
N GLY A 653 -30.08 -18.95 -8.98
CA GLY A 653 -28.98 -19.00 -9.93
C GLY A 653 -28.17 -17.70 -10.02
N LYS A 654 -27.97 -16.98 -8.90
CA LYS A 654 -27.16 -15.73 -8.81
C LYS A 654 -25.88 -15.76 -9.67
N THR A 655 -25.04 -16.78 -9.47
CA THR A 655 -23.77 -16.93 -10.19
C THR A 655 -23.99 -17.07 -11.70
N THR A 656 -25.03 -17.78 -12.11
CA THR A 656 -25.41 -17.91 -13.53
C THR A 656 -25.92 -16.58 -14.07
N THR A 657 -26.76 -15.85 -13.33
CA THR A 657 -27.24 -14.52 -13.70
C THR A 657 -26.09 -13.52 -13.90
N ILE A 658 -25.13 -13.48 -12.97
CA ILE A 658 -23.97 -12.59 -13.07
C ILE A 658 -23.05 -13.01 -14.23
N CYS A 659 -22.78 -14.30 -14.40
CA CYS A 659 -22.00 -14.79 -15.55
C CYS A 659 -22.66 -14.39 -16.88
N THR A 660 -23.98 -14.52 -16.98
CA THR A 660 -24.72 -14.10 -18.16
C THR A 660 -24.67 -12.59 -18.37
N LEU A 661 -24.76 -11.80 -17.31
CA LEU A 661 -24.60 -10.34 -17.38
C LEU A 661 -23.23 -9.96 -17.93
N VAL A 662 -22.15 -10.54 -17.38
CA VAL A 662 -20.78 -10.28 -17.85
C VAL A 662 -20.64 -10.64 -19.33
N ARG A 663 -21.23 -11.76 -19.79
CA ARG A 663 -21.24 -12.13 -21.21
C ARG A 663 -21.95 -11.11 -22.09
N ILE A 664 -23.09 -10.58 -21.65
CA ILE A 664 -23.83 -9.55 -22.37
C ILE A 664 -22.99 -8.26 -22.45
N LEU A 665 -22.44 -7.81 -21.33
CA LEU A 665 -21.63 -6.59 -21.26
C LEU A 665 -20.37 -6.71 -22.13
N TYR A 666 -19.69 -7.86 -22.07
CA TYR A 666 -18.53 -8.17 -22.90
C TYR A 666 -18.89 -8.17 -24.39
N ALA A 667 -20.01 -8.79 -24.78
CA ALA A 667 -20.49 -8.77 -26.16
C ALA A 667 -20.86 -7.35 -26.65
N CYS A 668 -21.21 -6.45 -25.74
CA CYS A 668 -21.47 -5.04 -26.06
C CYS A 668 -20.20 -4.17 -26.07
N GLY A 669 -19.01 -4.74 -25.84
CA GLY A 669 -17.74 -4.01 -25.82
C GLY A 669 -17.45 -3.26 -24.52
N PHE A 670 -18.21 -3.49 -23.45
CA PHE A 670 -17.92 -2.86 -22.16
C PHE A 670 -16.73 -3.53 -21.45
N SER A 671 -15.92 -2.71 -20.78
CA SER A 671 -14.99 -3.19 -19.75
C SER A 671 -15.75 -3.46 -18.46
N VAL A 672 -15.43 -4.56 -17.76
CA VAL A 672 -16.15 -5.01 -16.57
C VAL A 672 -15.20 -5.32 -15.44
N LEU A 673 -15.31 -4.58 -14.34
CA LEU A 673 -14.65 -4.92 -13.07
C LEU A 673 -15.59 -5.81 -12.25
N LEU A 674 -15.21 -7.09 -12.08
CA LEU A 674 -15.97 -8.06 -11.30
C LEU A 674 -15.35 -8.23 -9.90
N THR A 675 -16.13 -7.92 -8.86
CA THR A 675 -15.67 -7.99 -7.45
C THR A 675 -16.69 -8.72 -6.56
N SER A 676 -16.19 -9.28 -5.45
CA SER A 676 -16.98 -9.82 -4.34
C SER A 676 -16.13 -9.79 -3.07
N TYR A 677 -16.76 -9.98 -1.90
CA TYR A 677 -16.05 -10.01 -0.63
C TYR A 677 -15.15 -11.26 -0.49
N THR A 678 -15.61 -12.42 -0.98
CA THR A 678 -14.86 -13.68 -0.87
C THR A 678 -14.22 -14.10 -2.19
N HIS A 679 -13.01 -14.69 -2.10
CA HIS A 679 -12.31 -15.24 -3.27
C HIS A 679 -13.17 -16.29 -4.00
N SER A 680 -13.78 -17.22 -3.25
CA SER A 680 -14.62 -18.28 -3.79
C SER A 680 -15.85 -17.77 -4.55
N ALA A 681 -16.47 -16.68 -4.12
CA ALA A 681 -17.62 -16.11 -4.83
C ALA A 681 -17.23 -15.59 -6.22
N VAL A 682 -16.09 -14.89 -6.34
CA VAL A 682 -15.56 -14.44 -7.63
C VAL A 682 -15.17 -15.64 -8.49
N ASP A 683 -14.40 -16.58 -7.92
CA ASP A 683 -13.85 -17.71 -8.67
C ASP A 683 -14.95 -18.63 -9.22
N ASN A 684 -16.06 -18.81 -8.48
CA ASN A 684 -17.24 -19.54 -8.96
C ASN A 684 -17.88 -18.91 -10.21
N ILE A 685 -17.84 -17.58 -10.33
CA ILE A 685 -18.32 -16.88 -11.53
C ILE A 685 -17.31 -17.07 -12.67
N LEU A 686 -16.02 -16.93 -12.38
CA LEU A 686 -14.94 -17.09 -13.37
C LEU A 686 -14.88 -18.51 -13.94
N LEU A 687 -15.11 -19.55 -13.13
CA LEU A 687 -15.21 -20.94 -13.60
C LEU A 687 -16.31 -21.12 -14.65
N LYS A 688 -17.44 -20.39 -14.53
CA LYS A 688 -18.48 -20.40 -15.54
C LYS A 688 -18.08 -19.60 -16.77
N LEU A 689 -17.47 -18.43 -16.61
CA LEU A 689 -17.00 -17.61 -17.73
C LEU A 689 -15.94 -18.32 -18.57
N ALA A 690 -15.03 -19.06 -17.94
CA ALA A 690 -14.02 -19.87 -18.62
C ALA A 690 -14.65 -20.93 -19.53
N LYS A 691 -15.75 -21.58 -19.10
CA LYS A 691 -16.50 -22.53 -19.94
C LYS A 691 -17.10 -21.88 -21.19
N PHE A 692 -17.42 -20.58 -21.12
CA PHE A 692 -17.91 -19.80 -22.25
C PHE A 692 -16.80 -19.14 -23.07
N LYS A 693 -15.52 -19.45 -22.79
CA LYS A 693 -14.34 -18.89 -23.46
C LYS A 693 -14.30 -17.35 -23.45
N ILE A 694 -14.83 -16.74 -22.38
CA ILE A 694 -14.70 -15.30 -22.17
C ILE A 694 -13.35 -15.05 -21.49
N GLY A 695 -12.52 -14.19 -22.10
CA GLY A 695 -11.25 -13.79 -21.52
C GLY A 695 -11.43 -12.90 -20.29
N PHE A 696 -10.63 -13.12 -19.25
CA PHE A 696 -10.59 -12.29 -18.05
C PHE A 696 -9.20 -12.36 -17.39
N LEU A 697 -8.86 -11.33 -16.60
CA LEU A 697 -7.66 -11.29 -15.77
C LEU A 697 -8.07 -11.39 -14.29
N ARG A 698 -7.53 -12.36 -13.55
CA ARG A 698 -7.78 -12.53 -12.10
C ARG A 698 -6.67 -11.89 -11.28
N LEU A 699 -6.99 -10.77 -10.63
CA LEU A 699 -6.08 -10.15 -9.66
C LEU A 699 -6.18 -10.85 -8.29
N GLY A 700 -5.08 -10.91 -7.55
CA GLY A 700 -5.00 -11.49 -6.20
C GLY A 700 -3.93 -12.57 -6.05
N GLN A 701 -3.63 -12.96 -4.81
CA GLN A 701 -2.63 -13.99 -4.52
C GLN A 701 -3.09 -15.36 -5.04
N THR A 702 -2.27 -16.01 -5.88
CA THR A 702 -2.60 -17.30 -6.51
C THR A 702 -3.01 -18.38 -5.51
N GLN A 703 -2.42 -18.38 -4.31
CA GLN A 703 -2.69 -19.35 -3.25
C GLN A 703 -4.14 -19.30 -2.73
N LYS A 704 -4.81 -18.15 -2.84
CA LYS A 704 -6.20 -17.96 -2.41
C LYS A 704 -7.20 -18.18 -3.55
N VAL A 705 -6.71 -18.41 -4.77
CA VAL A 705 -7.51 -18.57 -5.98
C VAL A 705 -7.74 -20.04 -6.26
N HIS A 706 -8.95 -20.38 -6.69
CA HIS A 706 -9.32 -21.72 -7.09
C HIS A 706 -8.34 -22.31 -8.13
N PRO A 707 -7.88 -23.58 -7.99
CA PRO A 707 -6.83 -24.17 -8.84
C PRO A 707 -7.06 -24.00 -10.35
N ALA A 708 -8.26 -24.31 -10.84
CA ALA A 708 -8.59 -24.17 -12.27
C ALA A 708 -8.62 -22.72 -12.80
N ILE A 709 -8.57 -21.72 -11.91
CA ILE A 709 -8.52 -20.28 -12.26
C ILE A 709 -7.10 -19.71 -12.10
N GLN A 710 -6.18 -20.41 -11.43
CA GLN A 710 -4.82 -19.93 -11.17
C GLN A 710 -4.08 -19.52 -12.46
N GLN A 711 -4.27 -20.26 -13.55
CA GLN A 711 -3.69 -19.93 -14.87
C GLN A 711 -4.12 -18.57 -15.44
N PHE A 712 -5.24 -18.00 -14.97
CA PHE A 712 -5.74 -16.68 -15.37
C PHE A 712 -5.30 -15.57 -14.42
N THR A 713 -4.51 -15.91 -13.40
CA THR A 713 -4.01 -14.92 -12.45
C THR A 713 -2.85 -14.13 -13.06
N GLU A 714 -2.77 -12.85 -12.69
CA GLU A 714 -1.66 -11.99 -13.08
C GLU A 714 -0.30 -12.63 -12.75
N GLN A 715 -0.15 -13.18 -11.54
CA GLN A 715 1.10 -13.80 -11.09
C GLN A 715 1.51 -14.99 -11.95
N GLU A 716 0.59 -15.92 -12.25
CA GLU A 716 0.92 -17.07 -13.10
C GLU A 716 1.15 -16.67 -14.56
N ILE A 717 0.40 -15.70 -15.10
CA ILE A 717 0.61 -15.23 -16.47
C ILE A 717 1.98 -14.55 -16.60
N CYS A 718 2.35 -13.69 -15.65
CA CYS A 718 3.66 -13.05 -15.66
C CYS A 718 4.79 -14.08 -15.52
N ARG A 719 4.60 -15.12 -14.70
CA ARG A 719 5.54 -16.23 -14.55
C ARG A 719 5.64 -17.08 -15.81
N SER A 720 4.52 -17.46 -16.41
CA SER A 720 4.48 -18.32 -17.61
C SER A 720 5.01 -17.59 -18.86
N LYS A 721 4.68 -16.31 -19.02
CA LYS A 721 5.15 -15.46 -20.14
C LYS A 721 6.53 -14.85 -19.88
N SER A 722 7.11 -15.05 -18.69
CA SER A 722 8.41 -14.46 -18.30
C SER A 722 8.49 -12.95 -18.57
N ILE A 723 7.49 -12.20 -18.09
CA ILE A 723 7.42 -10.75 -18.28
C ILE A 723 8.57 -10.07 -17.51
N LYS A 724 9.46 -9.41 -18.26
CA LYS A 724 10.65 -8.71 -17.74
C LYS A 724 10.75 -7.23 -18.16
N SER A 725 9.72 -6.70 -18.83
CA SER A 725 9.70 -5.31 -19.27
C SER A 725 8.32 -4.68 -19.07
N LEU A 726 8.31 -3.37 -18.90
CA LEU A 726 7.08 -2.59 -18.76
C LEU A 726 6.18 -2.73 -19.99
N ALA A 727 6.77 -2.76 -21.20
CA ALA A 727 6.02 -2.93 -22.44
C ALA A 727 5.22 -4.23 -22.50
N LEU A 728 5.82 -5.35 -22.05
CA LEU A 728 5.12 -6.64 -21.98
C LEU A 728 4.03 -6.66 -20.90
N LEU A 729 4.24 -5.93 -19.80
CA LEU A 729 3.23 -5.78 -18.75
C LEU A 729 2.05 -4.90 -19.22
N GLU A 730 2.33 -3.83 -19.95
CA GLU A 730 1.32 -3.00 -20.60
C GLU A 730 0.53 -3.77 -21.65
N GLU A 731 1.17 -4.63 -22.44
CA GLU A 731 0.47 -5.51 -23.40
C GLU A 731 -0.50 -6.45 -22.68
N LEU A 732 -0.13 -6.97 -21.52
CA LEU A 732 -1.00 -7.80 -20.69
C LEU A 732 -2.23 -7.03 -20.18
N TYR A 733 -2.05 -5.80 -19.71
CA TYR A 733 -3.16 -5.01 -19.13
C TYR A 733 -4.02 -4.32 -20.18
N ASN A 734 -3.40 -3.84 -21.26
CA ASN A 734 -4.03 -3.05 -22.30
C ASN A 734 -4.38 -3.95 -23.47
N SER A 735 -5.06 -5.07 -23.25
CA SER A 735 -5.46 -6.04 -24.29
C SER A 735 -6.50 -5.47 -25.30
N GLN A 736 -6.21 -4.32 -25.88
CA GLN A 736 -6.72 -3.71 -27.11
C GLN A 736 -5.56 -3.71 -28.11
N VAL A 737 -5.83 -3.85 -29.42
CA VAL A 737 -4.79 -3.93 -30.45
C VAL A 737 -3.88 -2.70 -30.37
N PRO A 738 -2.60 -2.82 -29.98
CA PRO A 738 -1.67 -1.74 -30.17
C PRO A 738 -1.44 -1.65 -31.69
N ALA A 739 -1.87 -0.56 -32.30
CA ALA A 739 -1.50 -0.20 -33.67
C ALA A 739 -0.48 0.94 -33.61
N PRO A 740 0.74 0.76 -33.06
CA PRO A 740 1.71 1.83 -32.93
C PRO A 740 2.20 2.28 -34.31
N GLU A 741 2.51 3.57 -34.42
CA GLU A 741 3.20 4.11 -35.58
C GLU A 741 4.67 3.64 -35.64
N GLN A 742 5.19 3.47 -36.85
CA GLN A 742 6.61 3.30 -37.15
C GLN A 742 7.15 4.59 -37.79
N VAL A 743 8.29 5.09 -37.27
CA VAL A 743 8.96 6.29 -37.78
C VAL A 743 10.33 5.91 -38.34
N GLU A 744 10.53 6.09 -39.65
CA GLU A 744 11.83 5.86 -40.30
C GLU A 744 12.17 7.02 -41.25
N LYS A 745 13.42 7.52 -41.18
CA LYS A 745 13.94 8.56 -42.09
C LYS A 745 13.02 9.78 -42.28
N GLY A 746 12.31 10.18 -41.21
CA GLY A 746 11.39 11.32 -41.22
C GLY A 746 9.99 11.03 -41.80
N GLY A 747 9.72 9.81 -42.24
CA GLY A 747 8.37 9.34 -42.59
C GLY A 747 7.68 8.65 -41.41
N VAL A 748 6.35 8.57 -41.46
CA VAL A 748 5.52 7.88 -40.47
C VAL A 748 4.64 6.87 -41.19
N SER A 749 4.51 5.67 -40.62
CA SER A 749 3.68 4.58 -41.13
C SER A 749 3.04 3.78 -40.00
N ASN A 750 2.07 2.94 -40.32
CA ASN A 750 1.35 2.10 -39.37
C ASN A 750 0.93 0.81 -40.07
N ILE A 751 1.71 -0.26 -39.87
CA ILE A 751 1.50 -1.56 -40.50
C ILE A 751 0.15 -2.18 -40.09
N THR A 752 -0.26 -2.01 -38.83
CA THR A 752 -1.52 -2.55 -38.32
C THR A 752 -2.72 -1.89 -39.00
N GLU A 753 -2.73 -0.57 -39.12
CA GLU A 753 -3.75 0.14 -39.90
C GLU A 753 -3.74 -0.30 -41.37
N ALA A 754 -2.56 -0.45 -41.97
CA ALA A 754 -2.44 -0.86 -43.38
C ALA A 754 -3.05 -2.24 -43.64
N LYS A 755 -2.78 -3.24 -42.79
CA LYS A 755 -3.39 -4.58 -42.89
C LYS A 755 -4.92 -4.52 -42.78
N VAL A 756 -5.46 -3.71 -41.87
CA VAL A 756 -6.91 -3.54 -41.70
C VAL A 756 -7.55 -2.88 -42.94
N ILE A 757 -6.93 -1.83 -43.49
CA ILE A 757 -7.42 -1.15 -44.70
C ILE A 757 -7.44 -2.09 -45.91
N VAL A 758 -6.39 -2.89 -46.10
CA VAL A 758 -6.30 -3.89 -47.17
C VAL A 758 -7.37 -4.96 -47.01
N PHE A 759 -7.58 -5.44 -45.79
CA PHE A 759 -8.63 -6.40 -45.48
C PHE A 759 -10.03 -5.84 -45.79
N LEU A 760 -10.35 -4.63 -45.34
CA LEU A 760 -11.62 -3.97 -45.63
C LEU A 760 -11.84 -3.78 -47.13
N THR A 761 -10.78 -3.38 -47.85
CA THR A 761 -10.80 -3.23 -49.30
C THR A 761 -11.15 -4.57 -49.98
N SER A 762 -10.54 -5.67 -49.53
CA SER A 762 -10.85 -7.01 -50.04
C SER A 762 -12.30 -7.43 -49.80
N ILE A 763 -12.88 -7.04 -48.65
CA ILE A 763 -14.29 -7.31 -48.34
C ILE A 763 -15.21 -6.53 -49.28
N PHE A 764 -14.96 -5.23 -49.49
CA PHE A 764 -15.81 -4.42 -50.37
C PHE A 764 -15.81 -4.95 -51.80
N ILE A 765 -14.64 -5.37 -52.30
CA ILE A 765 -14.54 -5.97 -53.64
C ILE A 765 -15.30 -7.31 -53.69
N LYS A 766 -15.12 -8.18 -52.69
CA LYS A 766 -15.88 -9.43 -52.58
C LYS A 766 -17.38 -9.22 -52.43
N ALA A 767 -17.80 -8.11 -51.83
CA ALA A 767 -19.19 -7.70 -51.70
C ALA A 767 -19.77 -7.06 -52.98
N GLY A 768 -18.98 -6.98 -54.07
CA GLY A 768 -19.44 -6.52 -55.39
C GLY A 768 -19.09 -5.08 -55.74
N CYS A 769 -18.26 -4.38 -54.95
CA CYS A 769 -17.78 -3.04 -55.31
C CYS A 769 -16.66 -3.11 -56.35
N SER A 770 -16.75 -2.30 -57.41
CA SER A 770 -15.66 -2.17 -58.38
C SER A 770 -14.41 -1.56 -57.71
N PRO A 771 -13.20 -2.08 -57.96
CA PRO A 771 -11.96 -1.48 -57.46
C PRO A 771 -11.80 0.00 -57.85
N SER A 772 -12.34 0.41 -59.00
CA SER A 772 -12.33 1.80 -59.48
C SER A 772 -13.11 2.76 -58.59
N ASP A 773 -14.06 2.25 -57.80
CA ASP A 773 -15.00 3.02 -56.99
C ASP A 773 -14.54 3.15 -55.53
N ILE A 774 -13.41 2.54 -55.19
CA ILE A 774 -12.79 2.59 -53.87
C ILE A 774 -11.56 3.50 -53.95
N GLY A 775 -11.41 4.39 -52.97
CA GLY A 775 -10.22 5.21 -52.78
C GLY A 775 -9.64 5.04 -51.38
N ILE A 776 -8.31 4.94 -51.28
CA ILE A 776 -7.60 4.92 -50.01
C ILE A 776 -6.78 6.20 -49.85
N ILE A 777 -6.97 6.88 -48.72
CA ILE A 777 -6.30 8.13 -48.38
C ILE A 777 -5.45 7.92 -47.13
N ALA A 778 -4.20 8.37 -47.17
CA ALA A 778 -3.38 8.51 -45.97
C ALA A 778 -2.59 9.84 -45.99
N PRO A 779 -2.35 10.46 -44.81
CA PRO A 779 -1.60 11.71 -44.71
C PRO A 779 -0.11 11.52 -45.08
N TYR A 780 0.48 10.38 -44.74
CA TYR A 780 1.91 10.14 -44.90
C TYR A 780 2.21 9.30 -46.15
N ARG A 781 3.18 9.76 -46.96
CA ARG A 781 3.61 9.04 -48.17
C ARG A 781 4.18 7.65 -47.87
N GLN A 782 4.86 7.48 -46.73
CA GLN A 782 5.40 6.19 -46.33
C GLN A 782 4.29 5.17 -46.07
N GLN A 783 3.16 5.59 -45.49
CA GLN A 783 1.99 4.73 -45.32
C GLN A 783 1.43 4.23 -46.65
N LEU A 784 1.37 5.08 -47.67
CA LEU A 784 0.89 4.69 -49.00
C LEU A 784 1.75 3.59 -49.61
N LYS A 785 3.07 3.61 -49.37
CA LYS A 785 3.98 2.56 -49.85
C LYS A 785 3.60 1.20 -49.24
N ILE A 786 3.43 1.15 -47.92
CA ILE A 786 3.05 -0.09 -47.21
C ILE A 786 1.69 -0.61 -47.69
N ILE A 787 0.70 0.27 -47.84
CA ILE A 787 -0.63 -0.11 -48.32
C ILE A 787 -0.57 -0.66 -49.75
N ASN A 788 0.16 0.01 -50.65
CA ASN A 788 0.33 -0.46 -52.03
C ASN A 788 1.04 -1.81 -52.10
N ASP A 789 2.11 -1.99 -51.32
CA ASP A 789 2.83 -3.26 -51.24
C ASP A 789 1.86 -4.38 -50.79
N LEU A 790 1.09 -4.17 -49.73
CA LEU A 790 0.13 -5.16 -49.23
C LEU A 790 -1.04 -5.45 -50.21
N LEU A 791 -1.53 -4.43 -50.93
CA LEU A 791 -2.56 -4.61 -51.97
C LEU A 791 -2.05 -5.42 -53.16
N ALA A 792 -0.78 -5.21 -53.55
CA ALA A 792 -0.13 -5.96 -54.62
C ALA A 792 0.01 -7.46 -54.24
N HIS A 793 0.45 -7.75 -53.02
CA HIS A 793 0.53 -9.13 -52.51
C HIS A 793 -0.85 -9.80 -52.43
N SER A 794 -1.90 -9.03 -52.22
CA SER A 794 -3.28 -9.53 -52.13
C SER A 794 -4.01 -9.62 -53.48
N SER A 795 -3.32 -9.38 -54.60
CA SER A 795 -3.88 -9.35 -55.97
C SER A 795 -5.02 -8.31 -56.18
N ILE A 796 -5.03 -7.22 -55.39
CA ILE A 796 -6.07 -6.17 -55.37
C ILE A 796 -5.50 -4.80 -55.83
N GLY A 797 -4.36 -4.79 -56.53
CA GLY A 797 -3.60 -3.57 -56.85
C GLY A 797 -4.27 -2.52 -57.77
N MET A 798 -5.54 -2.67 -58.14
CA MET A 798 -6.27 -1.72 -58.99
C MET A 798 -6.99 -0.59 -58.23
N VAL A 799 -6.91 -0.57 -56.89
CA VAL A 799 -7.54 0.46 -56.04
C VAL A 799 -6.63 1.70 -55.92
N GLU A 800 -7.21 2.89 -56.01
CA GLU A 800 -6.45 4.14 -55.98
C GLU A 800 -5.97 4.49 -54.56
N VAL A 801 -4.65 4.48 -54.32
CA VAL A 801 -4.02 4.82 -53.04
C VAL A 801 -3.21 6.12 -53.18
N ASN A 802 -3.64 7.20 -52.53
CA ASN A 802 -3.02 8.52 -52.70
C ASN A 802 -3.03 9.36 -51.41
N THR A 803 -2.23 10.43 -51.39
CA THR A 803 -2.30 11.43 -50.30
C THR A 803 -3.54 12.29 -50.43
N VAL A 804 -3.93 12.95 -49.34
CA VAL A 804 -5.04 13.92 -49.31
C VAL A 804 -4.92 14.95 -50.45
N ASP A 805 -3.71 15.52 -50.64
CA ASP A 805 -3.47 16.57 -51.64
C ASP A 805 -3.71 16.07 -53.09
N LYS A 806 -3.45 14.78 -53.38
CA LYS A 806 -3.65 14.19 -54.71
C LYS A 806 -5.11 13.82 -55.00
N TYR A 807 -5.97 13.80 -53.97
CA TYR A 807 -7.40 13.54 -54.08
C TYR A 807 -8.25 14.81 -54.24
N GLN A 808 -7.62 15.99 -54.28
CA GLN A 808 -8.33 17.25 -54.43
C GLN A 808 -9.10 17.31 -55.76
N GLY A 809 -10.41 17.57 -55.69
CA GLY A 809 -11.28 17.63 -56.87
C GLY A 809 -11.72 16.26 -57.43
N ARG A 810 -11.34 15.15 -56.79
CA ARG A 810 -11.76 13.79 -57.15
C ARG A 810 -12.70 13.22 -56.10
N ASP A 811 -13.51 12.23 -56.46
CA ASP A 811 -14.39 11.54 -55.54
C ASP A 811 -14.47 10.03 -55.86
N LYS A 812 -14.88 9.24 -54.86
CA LYS A 812 -15.06 7.79 -54.96
C LYS A 812 -16.33 7.38 -54.22
N SER A 813 -16.92 6.25 -54.63
CA SER A 813 -18.09 5.68 -53.94
C SER A 813 -17.79 5.36 -52.49
N ILE A 814 -16.63 4.73 -52.25
CA ILE A 814 -16.14 4.36 -50.93
C ILE A 814 -14.76 4.98 -50.73
N VAL A 815 -14.55 5.66 -49.61
CA VAL A 815 -13.23 6.18 -49.21
C VAL A 815 -12.83 5.60 -47.87
N LEU A 816 -11.62 5.04 -47.82
CA LEU A 816 -10.98 4.51 -46.62
C LEU A 816 -9.82 5.44 -46.23
N VAL A 817 -9.82 5.97 -45.01
CA VAL A 817 -8.79 6.88 -44.52
C VAL A 817 -7.99 6.20 -43.41
N SER A 818 -6.67 6.10 -43.57
CA SER A 818 -5.73 5.68 -42.52
C SER A 818 -5.04 6.92 -41.95
N PHE A 819 -5.24 7.21 -40.67
CA PHE A 819 -4.66 8.40 -40.03
C PHE A 819 -3.22 8.20 -39.56
N VAL A 820 -2.76 6.95 -39.43
CA VAL A 820 -1.38 6.53 -39.16
C VAL A 820 -0.88 6.84 -37.75
N ARG A 821 -1.17 8.05 -37.23
CA ARG A 821 -0.65 8.53 -35.96
C ARG A 821 -1.24 7.76 -34.79
N SER A 822 -0.33 7.17 -34.03
CA SER A 822 -0.64 6.33 -32.88
C SER A 822 0.62 6.23 -32.03
N ASN A 823 0.81 7.24 -31.18
CA ASN A 823 1.94 7.37 -30.28
C ASN A 823 1.46 7.75 -28.88
N LYS A 824 2.27 7.38 -27.87
CA LYS A 824 2.00 7.69 -26.46
C LYS A 824 2.48 9.08 -26.05
N ASP A 825 3.48 9.61 -26.76
CA ASP A 825 4.17 10.86 -26.41
C ASP A 825 3.41 12.12 -26.88
N GLY A 826 2.24 11.93 -27.50
CA GLY A 826 1.43 13.02 -28.04
C GLY A 826 2.16 13.86 -29.08
N THR A 827 3.20 13.33 -29.74
CA THR A 827 4.01 14.09 -30.69
C THR A 827 3.09 14.54 -31.82
N VAL A 828 2.90 15.84 -31.98
CA VAL A 828 1.93 16.38 -32.93
C VAL A 828 2.65 16.77 -34.22
N GLY A 829 2.72 15.87 -35.19
CA GLY A 829 3.20 16.21 -36.54
C GLY A 829 2.35 17.34 -37.17
N GLU A 830 2.94 18.27 -37.91
CA GLU A 830 2.18 19.44 -38.43
C GLU A 830 1.09 19.08 -39.44
N LEU A 831 1.25 17.93 -40.13
CA LEU A 831 0.43 17.57 -41.29
C LEU A 831 -1.07 17.40 -40.97
N LEU A 832 -1.40 16.93 -39.77
CA LEU A 832 -2.78 16.68 -39.31
C LEU A 832 -3.41 17.90 -38.61
N LYS A 833 -2.65 18.99 -38.37
CA LYS A 833 -3.19 20.25 -37.83
C LYS A 833 -3.95 21.06 -38.88
N ASP A 834 -3.76 20.76 -40.16
CA ASP A 834 -4.40 21.48 -41.25
C ASP A 834 -5.87 21.04 -41.44
N TRP A 835 -6.80 21.90 -40.99
CA TRP A 835 -8.24 21.73 -41.17
C TRP A 835 -8.63 21.51 -42.65
N ARG A 836 -7.93 22.14 -43.60
CA ARG A 836 -8.25 22.03 -45.03
C ARG A 836 -8.00 20.61 -45.52
N ARG A 837 -6.91 19.98 -45.08
CA ARG A 837 -6.60 18.58 -45.43
C ARG A 837 -7.60 17.60 -44.85
N LEU A 838 -8.00 17.79 -43.59
CA LEU A 838 -9.06 16.96 -43.00
C LEU A 838 -10.37 17.10 -43.78
N ASN A 839 -10.77 18.33 -44.10
CA ASN A 839 -11.98 18.60 -44.87
C ASN A 839 -11.94 17.96 -46.26
N VAL A 840 -10.80 18.03 -46.96
CA VAL A 840 -10.64 17.33 -48.25
C VAL A 840 -10.84 15.84 -48.05
N ALA A 841 -10.16 15.21 -47.09
CA ALA A 841 -10.21 13.76 -46.86
C ALA A 841 -11.64 13.24 -46.59
N ILE A 842 -12.42 13.92 -45.74
CA ILE A 842 -13.77 13.48 -45.36
C ILE A 842 -14.83 13.76 -46.45
N THR A 843 -14.57 14.70 -47.37
CA THR A 843 -15.51 15.08 -48.44
C THR A 843 -15.29 14.32 -49.75
N ARG A 844 -14.40 13.33 -49.81
CA ARG A 844 -14.13 12.56 -51.04
C ARG A 844 -15.11 11.39 -51.26
N ALA A 845 -15.86 10.98 -50.24
CA ALA A 845 -16.76 9.83 -50.31
C ALA A 845 -18.16 10.23 -50.81
N LYS A 846 -18.73 9.47 -51.76
CA LYS A 846 -20.14 9.63 -52.17
C LYS A 846 -21.11 8.85 -51.28
N HIS A 847 -20.79 7.60 -50.97
CA HIS A 847 -21.73 6.68 -50.31
C HIS A 847 -21.23 6.18 -48.96
N LYS A 848 -19.91 5.96 -48.80
CA LYS A 848 -19.35 5.42 -47.56
C LYS A 848 -17.96 5.97 -47.28
N LEU A 849 -17.78 6.53 -46.07
CA LEU A 849 -16.50 6.98 -45.55
C LEU A 849 -16.13 6.10 -44.35
N ILE A 850 -14.93 5.53 -44.35
CA ILE A 850 -14.38 4.79 -43.22
C ILE A 850 -13.11 5.47 -42.76
N LEU A 851 -13.09 5.81 -41.47
CA LEU A 851 -11.98 6.48 -40.80
C LEU A 851 -11.32 5.50 -39.83
N LEU A 852 -10.04 5.25 -40.00
CA LEU A 852 -9.26 4.34 -39.15
C LEU A 852 -8.11 5.09 -38.49
N GLY A 853 -8.00 5.00 -37.17
CA GLY A 853 -6.87 5.56 -36.42
C GLY A 853 -7.04 5.49 -34.90
N CYS A 854 -6.01 5.96 -34.18
CA CYS A 854 -5.96 5.93 -32.72
C CYS A 854 -6.65 7.14 -32.10
N VAL A 855 -7.84 6.95 -31.51
CA VAL A 855 -8.65 8.04 -30.93
C VAL A 855 -7.87 8.89 -29.91
N PRO A 856 -7.12 8.31 -28.94
CA PRO A 856 -6.31 9.11 -28.01
C PRO A 856 -5.29 10.01 -28.70
N SER A 857 -4.54 9.51 -29.68
CA SER A 857 -3.52 10.30 -30.40
C SER A 857 -4.16 11.34 -31.33
N LEU A 858 -5.29 11.02 -31.95
CA LEU A 858 -5.99 11.93 -32.87
C LEU A 858 -6.71 13.07 -32.13
N ASN A 859 -7.15 12.86 -30.89
CA ASN A 859 -7.71 13.91 -30.03
C ASN A 859 -6.71 15.03 -29.72
N CYS A 860 -5.41 14.80 -29.85
CA CYS A 860 -4.39 15.84 -29.68
C CYS A 860 -4.36 16.86 -30.85
N TYR A 861 -5.13 16.64 -31.92
CA TYR A 861 -5.20 17.52 -33.09
C TYR A 861 -6.52 18.28 -33.12
N PRO A 862 -6.55 19.63 -33.04
CA PRO A 862 -7.80 20.39 -32.89
C PRO A 862 -8.87 20.15 -33.97
N PRO A 863 -8.53 19.95 -35.27
CA PRO A 863 -9.51 19.56 -36.28
C PRO A 863 -10.16 18.19 -36.01
N LEU A 864 -9.35 17.22 -35.61
CA LEU A 864 -9.78 15.85 -35.38
C LEU A 864 -10.52 15.71 -34.06
N GLU A 865 -10.12 16.43 -33.02
CA GLU A 865 -10.85 16.49 -31.74
C GLU A 865 -12.31 16.92 -31.97
N LYS A 866 -12.53 17.99 -32.76
CA LYS A 866 -13.89 18.44 -33.11
C LYS A 866 -14.67 17.38 -33.89
N LEU A 867 -14.03 16.73 -34.87
CA LEU A 867 -14.64 15.66 -35.64
C LEU A 867 -14.99 14.46 -34.75
N LEU A 868 -14.07 14.02 -33.90
CA LEU A 868 -14.24 12.89 -32.98
C LEU A 868 -15.33 13.17 -31.94
N ASN A 869 -15.40 14.39 -31.41
CA ASN A 869 -16.50 14.79 -30.51
C ASN A 869 -17.86 14.70 -31.20
N HIS A 870 -17.95 15.12 -32.47
CA HIS A 870 -19.18 14.98 -33.25
C HIS A 870 -19.51 13.52 -33.55
N LEU A 871 -18.55 12.72 -34.03
CA LEU A 871 -18.73 11.28 -34.28
C LEU A 871 -19.11 10.52 -33.00
N ASN A 872 -18.54 10.89 -31.85
CA ASN A 872 -18.86 10.29 -30.56
C ASN A 872 -20.27 10.66 -30.09
N SER A 873 -20.72 11.90 -30.32
CA SER A 873 -22.09 12.33 -30.01
C SER A 873 -23.15 11.51 -30.77
N GLU A 874 -22.81 11.03 -31.97
CA GLU A 874 -23.65 10.16 -32.80
C GLU A 874 -23.32 8.66 -32.69
N LYS A 875 -22.37 8.29 -31.82
CA LYS A 875 -21.89 6.91 -31.60
C LYS A 875 -21.37 6.21 -32.88
N LEU A 876 -20.70 6.97 -33.74
CA LEU A 876 -20.09 6.48 -34.98
C LEU A 876 -18.66 5.96 -34.80
N ILE A 877 -18.08 6.11 -33.61
CA ILE A 877 -16.77 5.54 -33.24
C ILE A 877 -16.99 4.10 -32.76
N ILE A 878 -16.32 3.14 -33.42
CA ILE A 878 -16.38 1.72 -33.10
C ILE A 878 -14.98 1.24 -32.72
N ASP A 879 -14.81 0.75 -31.49
CA ASP A 879 -13.53 0.24 -30.99
C ASP A 879 -13.24 -1.17 -31.52
N LEU A 880 -12.03 -1.39 -32.04
CA LEU A 880 -11.58 -2.69 -32.53
C LEU A 880 -11.21 -3.64 -31.37
N PRO A 881 -11.58 -4.94 -31.42
CA PRO A 881 -11.22 -5.92 -30.38
C PRO A 881 -9.72 -6.27 -30.40
N SER A 882 -9.22 -7.03 -29.41
CA SER A 882 -7.79 -7.43 -29.28
C SER A 882 -7.22 -8.19 -30.50
N ARG A 883 -5.88 -8.15 -30.69
CA ARG A 883 -5.15 -8.85 -31.78
C ARG A 883 -5.33 -10.37 -31.69
N GLU A 884 -5.49 -10.89 -30.48
CA GLU A 884 -5.73 -12.32 -30.21
C GLU A 884 -7.20 -12.74 -30.43
N HIS A 885 -8.10 -11.78 -30.70
CA HIS A 885 -9.49 -12.11 -31.04
C HIS A 885 -9.53 -12.83 -32.39
N GLY A 886 -10.22 -13.98 -32.48
CA GLY A 886 -10.20 -14.85 -33.67
C GLY A 886 -10.52 -14.14 -35.00
N ASN A 887 -11.31 -13.07 -34.96
CA ASN A 887 -11.66 -12.26 -36.14
C ASN A 887 -10.50 -11.37 -36.65
N LEU A 888 -9.58 -10.95 -35.78
CA LEU A 888 -8.43 -10.10 -36.14
C LEU A 888 -7.12 -10.90 -36.24
N CYS A 889 -7.01 -12.03 -35.56
CA CYS A 889 -5.83 -12.89 -35.59
C CYS A 889 -5.51 -13.40 -37.01
N HIS A 890 -6.52 -13.72 -37.82
CA HIS A 890 -6.33 -14.11 -39.24
C HIS A 890 -5.84 -12.94 -40.12
N ILE A 891 -6.12 -11.70 -39.73
CA ILE A 891 -5.79 -10.49 -40.51
C ILE A 891 -4.40 -9.97 -40.13
N LEU A 892 -4.07 -10.04 -38.84
CA LEU A 892 -2.84 -9.48 -38.25
C LEU A 892 -1.73 -10.53 -38.04
N GLY A 893 -2.01 -11.81 -38.34
CA GLY A 893 -1.02 -12.88 -38.40
C GLY A 893 0.05 -12.59 -39.46
N ASP A 894 1.25 -13.12 -39.26
CA ASP A 894 2.33 -13.01 -40.23
C ASP A 894 2.03 -13.91 -41.43
N PHE A 895 2.15 -13.36 -42.63
CA PHE A 895 2.13 -14.09 -43.91
C PHE A 895 3.41 -14.94 -44.09
N GLN A 896 3.85 -15.63 -43.03
CA GLN A 896 4.94 -16.60 -43.05
C GLN A 896 4.48 -17.87 -42.32
N ARG A 897 3.55 -18.58 -42.95
CA ARG A 897 3.39 -20.03 -42.83
C ARG A 897 3.12 -20.59 -44.21
N GLU A 898 4.18 -20.68 -44.99
CA GLU A 898 4.47 -21.85 -45.82
C GLU A 898 5.89 -22.32 -45.48
#